data_AF-A0AAU9J9L8-F1
#
_entry.id   AF-A0AAU9J9L8-F1
#
_cell.length_a   1.000
_cell.length_b   1.000
_cell.length_c   1.000
_cell.angle_alpha   90.00
_cell.angle_beta   90.00
_cell.angle_gamma   90.00
#
_symmetry.space_group_name_H-M   'P 1'
#
loop_
_entity.id
_entity.type
_entity.pdbx_description
1 polymer ?
#
loop_
_entity_poly.entity_id
_entity_poly.type
_entity_poly.pdbx_seq_one_letter_code
_entity_poly.pdbx_strand_id
1 'polypeptide(L)'
;MGKKPWVIGGILSCCGIIMILIGAVIPIFVKSAMREGIIAGTVLTDESEWKLWGQIPGKTKDIIIHEYHFYNVENPDEVLYQGAVPIITDMNGYTYQEFDDFIMKEHTDYKGTDKAWIHYFLYMRVDNSPHCVWRNNTHPSDKIMQISLGSLGAWYGMKTTPPESLALAAIFQLVEGLNTALALGAYTQGVASLFPSYNGAQNYIFKPAGISPEVGKQIWEDKYFGMGNWVTMQTWVMALQENMVDGNFVFPQVISGSLYVLWQNFGLSQSQFTSIFSGQWKKVYDIVVIAFYNNYLCESIVENGYVCDPAYLGALQWTNSLVTMEPPLGAPSQGPSIVSANSSTFGFPEISYFMNYTGTYDKYPDVSFTVDDYFQLFYYDRITGWPKWSNYTLLDVGHMSLFFAEGRAGNFEQMRKDFNLKSVDHARVLWDYINEIVSLTALQGRTDQSIYNVENRGIASEASLGTVGSQAIYQLWTSLGELIPLNITCAYDYIRLTFELNLTCEIIVGDALPGQENICNIPMLQWGNYTATMALWILPYWNGISSEYGMLFQQITGLSDEDMEALYSPESPLVTNLTSLDFELKDHYNCTNSGLRCFGWDLAAKQWGRGYVTENLPSCFKILELYNTSSIYYLFKDVQQVLVTYPEYYAYVLKWNLTSEGLTDEQIDNALTFDKLLGASTLQNFFIMDFEQNYTGMKEVYMMDNPLDLLNWVRYCIDKFAFGGMFRAKTVETILWTDYDPFLAQIKATNPLLGGQPNVNPAQIQLGQNVTREQFEYIPLKYRHALNTGARDLDEVRWYRLYNGAPFINILQEQYFGESPWGSLIEWVNFNPWAEYVQVSGGDTWNFQPFLDKDSDIIFFLDQASLVFNGKYIDETEYRGFTCLRFALDNSALQNATQNPAQAVFYQFAPSGLVNQTSVMGAPLFGSKPYFLDCDPMLQNLVVYTRPELNVPSEYESYLNLEPNTGACFYITEQLQYNAELKPDALYPNLGKLSLEKYGYKTYMPMFFMMKTEEYDQHIVDKYWGDIKMALLIIQLCEIIGYTTGALLFAALGLYVLKLKINARRREKGWTPDNGEMNGKLIESNGKTEHKDPWMNGKLIEE
;
A
#
# COMPACT_ATOMS: atom_id res chain seq x y z
N MET A 1 92.93 -15.18 37.71
CA MET A 1 92.39 -15.92 36.53
C MET A 1 91.88 -14.91 35.51
N GLY A 2 92.69 -14.52 34.51
CA GLY A 2 92.26 -13.59 33.46
C GLY A 2 91.51 -14.34 32.35
N LYS A 3 90.21 -14.08 32.17
CA LYS A 3 89.43 -14.68 31.08
C LYS A 3 90.02 -14.25 29.73
N LYS A 4 90.32 -15.22 28.85
CA LYS A 4 90.93 -14.96 27.54
C LYS A 4 90.00 -14.06 26.71
N PRO A 5 90.52 -13.09 25.93
CA PRO A 5 89.70 -12.10 25.23
C PRO A 5 88.62 -12.66 24.30
N TRP A 6 88.86 -13.83 23.70
CA TRP A 6 87.93 -14.53 22.82
C TRP A 6 86.70 -15.08 23.55
N VAL A 7 86.77 -15.32 24.87
CA VAL A 7 85.62 -15.80 25.66
C VAL A 7 84.57 -14.70 25.79
N ILE A 8 84.99 -13.45 26.02
CA ILE A 8 84.07 -12.30 26.12
C ILE A 8 83.46 -11.98 24.75
N GLY A 9 84.27 -12.01 23.68
CA GLY A 9 83.77 -11.83 22.31
C GLY A 9 82.81 -12.95 21.90
N GLY A 10 83.09 -14.20 22.27
CA GLY A 10 82.20 -15.34 22.04
C GLY A 10 80.88 -15.22 22.80
N ILE A 11 80.90 -14.80 24.06
CA ILE A 11 79.67 -14.58 24.85
C ILE A 11 78.83 -13.44 24.25
N LEU A 12 79.43 -12.30 23.92
CA LEU A 12 78.71 -11.17 23.30
C LEU A 12 78.11 -11.55 21.94
N SER A 13 78.84 -12.33 21.13
CA SER A 13 78.34 -12.83 19.85
C SER A 13 77.19 -13.82 20.06
N CYS A 14 77.30 -14.79 20.97
CA CYS A 14 76.24 -15.75 21.26
C CYS A 14 74.99 -15.06 21.82
N CYS A 15 75.14 -14.14 22.79
CA CYS A 15 74.01 -13.39 23.33
C CYS A 15 73.37 -12.47 22.28
N GLY A 16 74.17 -11.82 21.43
CA GLY A 16 73.65 -11.01 20.32
C GLY A 16 72.84 -11.84 19.32
N ILE A 17 73.34 -13.02 18.93
CA ILE A 17 72.63 -13.97 18.07
C ILE A 17 71.33 -14.45 18.75
N ILE A 18 71.38 -14.82 20.03
CA ILE A 18 70.21 -15.27 20.78
C ILE A 18 69.14 -14.18 20.85
N MET A 19 69.49 -12.92 21.09
CA MET A 19 68.51 -11.83 21.15
C MET A 19 67.86 -11.55 19.79
N ILE A 20 68.62 -11.60 18.69
CA ILE A 20 68.05 -11.50 17.34
C ILE A 20 67.15 -12.70 17.04
N LEU A 21 67.55 -13.92 17.44
CA LEU A 21 66.73 -15.12 17.29
C LEU A 21 65.43 -15.02 18.11
N ILE A 22 65.47 -14.50 19.33
CA ILE A 22 64.28 -14.23 20.14
C ILE A 22 63.36 -13.24 19.43
N GLY A 23 63.92 -12.14 18.92
CA GLY A 23 63.18 -11.13 18.17
C GLY A 23 62.63 -11.62 16.82
N ALA A 24 63.12 -12.74 16.28
CA ALA A 24 62.62 -13.32 15.03
C ALA A 24 61.69 -14.52 15.24
N VAL A 25 61.98 -15.40 16.19
CA VAL A 25 61.31 -16.70 16.37
C VAL A 25 60.07 -16.60 17.25
N ILE A 26 60.11 -15.85 18.35
CA ILE A 26 58.94 -15.69 19.23
C ILE A 26 57.76 -15.06 18.48
N PRO A 27 57.94 -13.96 17.70
CA PRO A 27 56.87 -13.43 16.87
C PRO A 27 56.22 -14.44 15.93
N ILE A 28 56.99 -15.36 15.35
CA ILE A 28 56.45 -16.41 14.45
C ILE A 28 55.52 -17.35 15.23
N PHE A 29 55.95 -17.84 16.40
CA PHE A 29 55.11 -18.72 17.22
C PHE A 29 53.85 -18.02 17.73
N VAL A 30 53.98 -16.77 18.21
CA VAL A 30 52.82 -15.99 18.68
C VAL A 30 51.86 -15.70 17.54
N LYS A 31 52.35 -15.28 16.36
CA LYS A 31 51.51 -15.10 15.16
C LYS A 31 50.79 -16.39 14.74
N SER A 32 51.48 -17.54 14.79
CA SER A 32 50.87 -18.84 14.47
C SER A 32 49.76 -19.21 15.44
N ALA A 33 50.02 -19.10 16.75
CA ALA A 33 49.02 -19.41 17.77
C ALA A 33 47.82 -18.45 17.73
N MET A 34 48.08 -17.15 17.51
CA MET A 34 47.05 -16.14 17.32
C MET A 34 46.20 -16.45 16.09
N ARG A 35 46.83 -16.81 14.95
CA ARG A 35 46.14 -17.18 13.72
C ARG A 35 45.22 -18.39 13.91
N GLU A 36 45.71 -19.44 14.57
CA GLU A 36 44.89 -20.62 14.89
C GLU A 36 43.72 -20.29 15.82
N GLY A 37 43.95 -19.46 16.84
CA GLY A 37 42.91 -19.00 17.76
C GLY A 37 41.81 -18.18 17.06
N ILE A 38 42.20 -17.30 16.13
CA ILE A 38 41.25 -16.52 15.33
C ILE A 38 40.40 -17.44 14.46
N ILE A 39 41.02 -18.34 13.69
CA ILE A 39 40.29 -19.27 12.81
C ILE A 39 39.29 -20.11 13.62
N ALA A 40 39.69 -20.64 14.78
CA ALA A 40 38.82 -21.42 15.63
C ALA A 40 37.64 -20.61 16.22
N GLY A 41 37.84 -19.31 16.47
CA GLY A 41 36.78 -18.39 16.91
C GLY A 41 35.85 -17.93 15.80
N THR A 42 36.35 -17.88 14.56
CA THR A 42 35.58 -17.45 13.38
C THR A 42 34.71 -18.56 12.80
N VAL A 43 35.06 -19.84 12.91
CA VAL A 43 34.23 -20.93 12.36
C VAL A 43 33.11 -21.32 13.32
N LEU A 44 31.87 -21.46 12.82
CA LEU A 44 30.74 -21.95 13.62
C LEU A 44 30.82 -23.49 13.78
N THR A 45 30.95 -23.96 15.02
CA THR A 45 31.08 -25.38 15.42
C THR A 45 30.05 -25.75 16.50
N ASP A 46 29.98 -27.03 16.92
CA ASP A 46 29.10 -27.48 18.02
C ASP A 46 29.42 -26.83 19.38
N GLU A 47 30.67 -26.40 19.57
CA GLU A 47 31.13 -25.72 20.78
C GLU A 47 30.92 -24.20 20.72
N SER A 48 30.63 -23.67 19.52
CA SER A 48 30.41 -22.24 19.32
C SER A 48 29.12 -21.81 20.00
N GLU A 49 29.22 -20.79 20.85
CA GLU A 49 28.06 -20.32 21.59
C GLU A 49 27.09 -19.55 20.69
N TRP A 50 25.88 -20.07 20.54
CA TRP A 50 24.84 -19.47 19.70
C TRP A 50 24.61 -17.96 19.96
N LYS A 51 24.69 -17.58 21.24
CA LYS A 51 24.50 -16.20 21.69
C LYS A 51 25.59 -15.22 21.19
N LEU A 52 26.66 -15.70 20.57
CA LEU A 52 27.66 -14.89 19.89
C LEU A 52 27.43 -14.79 18.38
N TRP A 53 26.75 -15.75 17.76
CA TRP A 53 26.71 -15.91 16.31
C TRP A 53 25.42 -15.43 15.64
N GLY A 54 24.29 -15.53 16.34
CA GLY A 54 22.98 -15.20 15.78
C GLY A 54 21.98 -14.74 16.83
N GLN A 55 22.44 -13.97 17.82
CA GLN A 55 21.58 -13.25 18.76
C GLN A 55 22.19 -11.88 19.11
N ILE A 56 21.40 -10.80 19.02
CA ILE A 56 21.76 -9.43 19.43
C ILE A 56 20.70 -8.93 20.43
N PRO A 57 21.07 -8.38 21.60
CA PRO A 57 22.42 -8.10 22.11
C PRO A 57 23.20 -9.35 22.55
N GLY A 58 22.58 -10.54 22.59
CA GLY A 58 23.28 -11.82 22.81
C GLY A 58 24.23 -11.84 24.02
N LYS A 59 25.42 -12.42 23.83
CA LYS A 59 26.52 -12.43 24.82
C LYS A 59 27.54 -11.30 24.63
N THR A 60 27.64 -10.79 23.42
CA THR A 60 28.45 -9.61 23.08
C THR A 60 27.88 -8.36 23.71
N LYS A 61 26.63 -8.38 24.17
CA LYS A 61 25.88 -7.19 24.65
C LYS A 61 25.89 -6.05 23.63
N ASP A 62 25.97 -6.42 22.36
CA ASP A 62 26.06 -5.47 21.27
C ASP A 62 24.74 -4.71 21.11
N ILE A 63 24.83 -3.43 20.77
CA ILE A 63 23.68 -2.53 20.72
C ILE A 63 23.60 -1.96 19.32
N ILE A 64 22.59 -2.40 18.59
CA ILE A 64 22.20 -1.83 17.31
C ILE A 64 21.12 -0.79 17.55
N ILE A 65 21.37 0.45 17.12
CA ILE A 65 20.43 1.56 17.19
C ILE A 65 19.96 1.94 15.79
N HIS A 66 18.64 2.02 15.61
CA HIS A 66 18.00 2.59 14.45
C HIS A 66 17.57 4.02 14.78
N GLU A 67 18.10 5.00 14.05
CA GLU A 67 17.62 6.37 14.05
C GLU A 67 16.83 6.61 12.76
N TYR A 68 15.55 6.96 12.91
CA TYR A 68 14.67 7.28 11.79
C TYR A 68 14.61 8.80 11.59
N HIS A 69 14.72 9.21 10.34
CA HIS A 69 14.51 10.58 9.87
C HIS A 69 13.30 10.61 8.95
N PHE A 70 12.38 11.53 9.18
CA PHE A 70 11.18 11.72 8.37
C PHE A 70 11.16 13.11 7.75
N TYR A 71 10.88 13.20 6.45
CA TYR A 71 10.80 14.47 5.75
C TYR A 71 9.35 14.95 5.71
N ASN A 72 9.03 15.92 6.58
CA ASN A 72 7.71 16.55 6.62
C ASN A 72 7.54 17.51 5.44
N VAL A 73 6.47 17.33 4.65
CA VAL A 73 6.15 18.19 3.50
C VAL A 73 5.30 19.39 3.94
N GLU A 74 5.81 20.60 3.71
CA GLU A 74 5.19 21.86 4.14
C GLU A 74 4.16 22.41 3.14
N ASN A 75 4.24 22.01 1.86
CA ASN A 75 3.40 22.51 0.75
C ASN A 75 2.72 21.38 -0.07
N PRO A 76 2.00 20.43 0.56
CA PRO A 76 1.50 19.24 -0.11
C PRO A 76 0.51 19.54 -1.25
N ASP A 77 -0.38 20.51 -1.08
CA ASP A 77 -1.40 20.87 -2.08
C ASP A 77 -0.75 21.54 -3.31
N GLU A 78 0.25 22.40 -3.10
CA GLU A 78 1.01 23.02 -4.20
C GLU A 78 1.84 21.99 -4.97
N VAL A 79 2.45 21.02 -4.28
CA VAL A 79 3.17 19.91 -4.92
C VAL A 79 2.23 19.06 -5.76
N LEU A 80 1.06 18.70 -5.23
CA LEU A 80 0.11 17.80 -5.87
C LEU A 80 -0.63 18.44 -7.06
N TYR A 81 -1.17 19.65 -6.86
CA TYR A 81 -2.06 20.28 -7.83
C TYR A 81 -1.40 21.35 -8.70
N GLN A 82 -0.30 21.96 -8.26
CA GLN A 82 0.39 23.01 -9.01
C GLN A 82 1.76 22.57 -9.54
N GLY A 83 2.26 21.40 -9.11
CA GLY A 83 3.57 20.90 -9.50
C GLY A 83 4.73 21.64 -8.86
N ALA A 84 4.49 22.33 -7.74
CA ALA A 84 5.49 23.08 -7.02
C ALA A 84 6.66 22.19 -6.55
N VAL A 85 7.82 22.82 -6.38
CA VAL A 85 8.98 22.17 -5.76
C VAL A 85 8.64 21.82 -4.31
N PRO A 86 8.82 20.57 -3.86
CA PRO A 86 8.56 20.20 -2.47
C PRO A 86 9.43 20.99 -1.49
N ILE A 87 8.79 21.54 -0.47
CA ILE A 87 9.45 22.17 0.69
C ILE A 87 9.37 21.16 1.83
N ILE A 88 10.52 20.72 2.32
CA ILE A 88 10.63 19.64 3.30
C ILE A 88 11.41 20.06 4.55
N THR A 89 10.97 19.55 5.69
CA THR A 89 11.62 19.70 6.99
C THR A 89 12.06 18.33 7.49
N ASP A 90 13.36 18.14 7.77
CA ASP A 90 13.86 16.92 8.42
C ASP A 90 13.42 16.88 9.89
N MET A 91 12.65 15.86 10.23
CA MET A 91 12.20 15.51 11.58
C MET A 91 12.98 14.27 12.01
N ASN A 92 13.88 14.41 12.99
CA ASN A 92 14.89 13.42 13.32
C ASN A 92 15.05 13.15 14.82
N GLY A 93 15.87 12.15 15.18
CA GLY A 93 16.10 11.77 16.57
C GLY A 93 15.12 10.73 17.12
N TYR A 94 14.38 10.04 16.25
CA TYR A 94 13.53 8.91 16.62
C TYR A 94 14.37 7.64 16.69
N THR A 95 14.81 7.28 17.90
CA THR A 95 15.75 6.16 18.10
C THR A 95 15.08 4.93 18.70
N TYR A 96 15.40 3.75 18.17
CA TYR A 96 14.98 2.44 18.68
C TYR A 96 16.15 1.45 18.66
N GLN A 97 16.08 0.40 19.47
CA GLN A 97 17.09 -0.65 19.52
C GLN A 97 16.61 -1.90 18.78
N GLU A 98 17.44 -2.44 17.90
CA GLU A 98 17.20 -3.73 17.23
C GLU A 98 17.59 -4.91 18.14
N PHE A 99 16.82 -5.99 18.04
CA PHE A 99 17.04 -7.26 18.72
C PHE A 99 16.82 -8.41 17.74
N ASP A 100 17.87 -9.20 17.56
CA ASP A 100 17.88 -10.31 16.61
C ASP A 100 18.05 -11.66 17.30
N ASP A 101 17.41 -12.70 16.76
CA ASP A 101 17.61 -14.09 17.14
C ASP A 101 17.36 -14.99 15.93
N PHE A 102 18.33 -15.83 15.54
CA PHE A 102 18.01 -16.81 14.51
C PHE A 102 17.20 -17.95 15.14
N ILE A 103 16.10 -18.32 14.53
CA ILE A 103 15.21 -19.38 15.02
C ILE A 103 15.11 -20.51 14.00
N MET A 104 14.60 -21.67 14.43
CA MET A 104 14.39 -22.87 13.59
C MET A 104 15.66 -23.32 12.84
N LYS A 105 16.76 -23.41 13.61
CA LYS A 105 18.13 -23.59 13.11
C LYS A 105 18.45 -25.02 12.71
N GLU A 106 19.17 -25.21 11.61
CA GLU A 106 19.64 -26.53 11.16
C GLU A 106 20.95 -26.44 10.37
N HIS A 107 21.90 -27.34 10.65
CA HIS A 107 23.15 -27.43 9.90
C HIS A 107 23.04 -28.41 8.73
N THR A 108 23.80 -28.14 7.67
CA THR A 108 23.91 -29.05 6.53
C THR A 108 25.37 -29.27 6.12
N ASP A 109 25.70 -30.52 5.84
CA ASP A 109 27.03 -30.96 5.40
C ASP A 109 27.22 -30.82 3.89
N TYR A 110 28.46 -30.65 3.45
CA TYR A 110 28.78 -30.58 2.02
C TYR A 110 30.11 -31.23 1.68
N LYS A 111 30.09 -32.23 0.78
CA LYS A 111 31.28 -32.89 0.19
C LYS A 111 32.38 -33.24 1.21
N GLY A 112 32.00 -33.81 2.36
CA GLY A 112 32.94 -34.22 3.41
C GLY A 112 33.35 -33.11 4.39
N THR A 113 32.75 -31.91 4.27
CA THR A 113 32.82 -30.85 5.28
C THR A 113 31.58 -30.92 6.16
N ASP A 114 31.76 -31.21 7.44
CA ASP A 114 30.70 -31.17 8.46
C ASP A 114 30.25 -29.71 8.65
N LYS A 115 28.93 -29.48 8.74
CA LYS A 115 28.31 -28.18 9.02
C LYS A 115 28.75 -27.04 8.08
N ALA A 116 28.85 -27.31 6.79
CA ALA A 116 29.23 -26.28 5.81
C ALA A 116 28.29 -25.06 5.83
N TRP A 117 27.00 -25.26 6.11
CA TRP A 117 26.00 -24.18 6.15
C TRP A 117 25.09 -24.26 7.37
N ILE A 118 24.52 -23.12 7.76
CA ILE A 118 23.48 -22.97 8.80
C ILE A 118 22.21 -22.37 8.20
N HIS A 119 21.10 -23.09 8.33
CA HIS A 119 19.77 -22.67 7.90
C HIS A 119 18.99 -22.06 9.05
N TYR A 120 18.31 -20.94 8.84
CA TYR A 120 17.54 -20.27 9.89
C TYR A 120 16.49 -19.27 9.37
N PHE A 121 15.59 -18.85 10.24
CA PHE A 121 14.81 -17.61 10.08
C PHE A 121 15.37 -16.52 10.98
N LEU A 122 15.47 -15.29 10.49
CA LEU A 122 15.88 -14.13 11.28
C LEU A 122 14.66 -13.56 12.00
N TYR A 123 14.57 -13.75 13.32
CA TYR A 123 13.59 -13.05 14.15
C TYR A 123 14.18 -11.71 14.59
N MET A 124 13.76 -10.63 13.93
CA MET A 124 14.13 -9.25 14.24
C MET A 124 12.97 -8.54 14.92
N ARG A 125 13.27 -7.72 15.92
CA ARG A 125 12.34 -6.74 16.50
C ARG A 125 13.08 -5.47 16.87
N VAL A 126 12.38 -4.35 16.83
CA VAL A 126 12.89 -3.03 17.16
C VAL A 126 12.02 -2.44 18.27
N ASP A 127 12.64 -2.11 19.41
CA ASP A 127 11.95 -1.67 20.63
C ASP A 127 12.66 -0.46 21.27
N ASN A 128 11.93 0.29 22.10
CA ASN A 128 12.53 1.36 22.90
C ASN A 128 13.31 0.77 24.09
N SER A 129 14.54 1.24 24.32
CA SER A 129 15.40 0.77 25.40
C SER A 129 16.07 1.95 26.12
N PRO A 130 16.72 1.74 27.28
CA PRO A 130 17.49 2.79 27.96
C PRO A 130 18.64 3.37 27.11
N HIS A 131 19.03 2.71 26.02
CA HIS A 131 20.06 3.18 25.10
C HIS A 131 19.49 4.08 24.00
N CYS A 132 18.17 4.13 23.84
CA CYS A 132 17.48 4.99 22.89
C CYS A 132 17.36 6.41 23.45
N VAL A 133 18.25 7.30 23.01
CA VAL A 133 18.22 8.71 23.41
C VAL A 133 17.53 9.53 22.34
N TRP A 134 16.30 9.93 22.63
CA TRP A 134 15.51 10.82 21.79
C TRP A 134 16.15 12.21 21.79
N ARG A 135 16.50 12.70 20.60
CA ARG A 135 17.13 14.02 20.41
C ARG A 135 16.09 15.05 19.95
N ASN A 136 16.44 16.34 20.00
CA ASN A 136 15.65 17.42 19.40
C ASN A 136 14.18 17.55 19.87
N ASN A 137 13.88 17.13 21.11
CA ASN A 137 12.54 17.15 21.72
C ASN A 137 11.47 16.42 20.88
N THR A 138 11.85 15.38 20.15
CA THR A 138 10.90 14.58 19.37
C THR A 138 10.10 13.61 20.23
N HIS A 139 8.93 13.22 19.72
CA HIS A 139 7.98 12.35 20.41
C HIS A 139 7.27 11.42 19.40
N PRO A 140 6.89 10.16 19.77
CA PRO A 140 6.18 9.26 18.86
C PRO A 140 4.89 9.86 18.26
N SER A 141 4.28 10.83 18.95
CA SER A 141 3.06 11.51 18.51
C SER A 141 3.29 12.66 17.53
N ASP A 142 4.53 12.97 17.17
CA ASP A 142 4.85 14.00 16.19
C ASP A 142 4.18 13.67 14.85
N LYS A 143 3.51 14.65 14.25
CA LYS A 143 2.78 14.47 12.99
C LYS A 143 3.68 14.80 11.81
N ILE A 144 3.81 13.86 10.89
CA ILE A 144 4.55 13.99 9.64
C ILE A 144 3.54 13.98 8.48
N MET A 145 3.56 15.04 7.67
CA MET A 145 2.84 15.12 6.41
C MET A 145 3.69 14.48 5.30
N GLN A 146 3.22 13.37 4.75
CA GLN A 146 3.93 12.64 3.69
C GLN A 146 2.96 11.95 2.72
N ILE A 147 3.48 11.44 1.61
CA ILE A 147 2.69 10.64 0.66
C ILE A 147 2.29 9.30 1.29
N SER A 148 1.05 8.87 1.09
CA SER A 148 0.58 7.54 1.50
C SER A 148 1.15 6.48 0.56
N LEU A 149 2.18 5.75 1.03
CA LEU A 149 2.89 4.73 0.25
C LEU A 149 1.95 3.63 -0.28
N GLY A 150 0.96 3.22 0.50
CA GLY A 150 0.03 2.14 0.11
C GLY A 150 -0.84 2.56 -1.07
N SER A 151 -1.49 3.72 -0.92
CA SER A 151 -2.29 4.36 -1.97
C SER A 151 -1.46 4.66 -3.24
N LEU A 152 -0.25 5.22 -3.08
CA LEU A 152 0.64 5.52 -4.21
C LEU A 152 1.10 4.24 -4.93
N GLY A 153 1.45 3.20 -4.18
CA GLY A 153 1.87 1.90 -4.69
C GLY A 153 0.75 1.17 -5.43
N ALA A 154 -0.45 1.14 -4.85
CA ALA A 154 -1.62 0.58 -5.52
C ALA A 154 -1.99 1.33 -6.80
N TRP A 155 -1.96 2.67 -6.78
CA TRP A 155 -2.16 3.48 -7.99
C TRP A 155 -1.09 3.19 -9.05
N TYR A 156 0.17 3.06 -8.64
CA TYR A 156 1.26 2.72 -9.54
C TYR A 156 1.04 1.36 -10.21
N GLY A 157 0.65 0.33 -9.45
CA GLY A 157 0.36 -1.00 -9.98
C GLY A 157 -0.84 -1.04 -10.94
N MET A 158 -1.89 -0.27 -10.64
CA MET A 158 -3.08 -0.16 -11.50
C MET A 158 -2.77 0.37 -12.91
N LYS A 159 -1.78 1.27 -13.04
CA LYS A 159 -1.34 1.79 -14.35
C LYS A 159 -0.70 0.71 -15.24
N THR A 160 -0.18 -0.36 -14.64
CA THR A 160 0.54 -1.43 -15.32
C THR A 160 -0.24 -2.75 -15.30
N THR A 161 -1.57 -2.67 -15.20
CA THR A 161 -2.45 -3.84 -15.15
C THR A 161 -2.25 -4.71 -16.40
N PRO A 162 -1.89 -6.00 -16.25
CA PRO A 162 -1.61 -6.86 -17.40
C PRO A 162 -2.91 -7.22 -18.16
N PRO A 163 -2.83 -7.60 -19.46
CA PRO A 163 -3.98 -7.94 -20.28
C PRO A 163 -4.89 -9.01 -19.69
N GLU A 164 -4.33 -10.02 -19.03
CA GLU A 164 -5.08 -11.08 -18.33
C GLU A 164 -5.99 -10.53 -17.23
N SER A 165 -5.55 -9.53 -16.44
CA SER A 165 -6.38 -8.90 -15.41
C SER A 165 -7.45 -7.99 -16.02
N LEU A 166 -7.14 -7.28 -17.11
CA LEU A 166 -8.12 -6.50 -17.86
C LEU A 166 -9.20 -7.41 -18.49
N ALA A 167 -8.79 -8.54 -19.05
CA ALA A 167 -9.70 -9.54 -19.63
C ALA A 167 -10.64 -10.09 -18.55
N LEU A 168 -10.10 -10.49 -17.39
CA LEU A 168 -10.87 -11.02 -16.28
C LEU A 168 -11.98 -10.06 -15.84
N ALA A 169 -11.62 -8.79 -15.59
CA ALA A 169 -12.58 -7.78 -15.17
C ALA A 169 -13.62 -7.46 -16.24
N ALA A 170 -13.19 -7.30 -17.50
CA ALA A 170 -14.11 -6.99 -18.60
C ALA A 170 -15.08 -8.14 -18.89
N ILE A 171 -14.62 -9.39 -18.86
CA ILE A 171 -15.47 -10.58 -19.04
C ILE A 171 -16.41 -10.72 -17.86
N PHE A 172 -15.94 -10.53 -16.63
CA PHE A 172 -16.80 -10.62 -15.46
C PHE A 172 -17.93 -9.58 -15.51
N GLN A 173 -17.61 -8.30 -15.76
CA GLN A 173 -18.61 -7.25 -15.90
C GLN A 173 -19.61 -7.53 -17.04
N LEU A 174 -19.11 -8.06 -18.17
CA LEU A 174 -19.94 -8.47 -19.29
C LEU A 174 -20.90 -9.61 -18.89
N VAL A 175 -20.35 -10.69 -18.31
CA VAL A 175 -21.12 -11.88 -17.90
C VAL A 175 -22.13 -11.51 -16.82
N GLU A 176 -21.74 -10.71 -15.84
CA GLU A 176 -22.64 -10.19 -14.81
C GLU A 176 -23.76 -9.37 -15.45
N GLY A 177 -23.43 -8.43 -16.35
CA GLY A 177 -24.42 -7.62 -17.06
C GLY A 177 -25.38 -8.44 -17.92
N LEU A 178 -24.88 -9.48 -18.59
CA LEU A 178 -25.71 -10.45 -19.33
C LEU A 178 -26.59 -11.28 -18.40
N ASN A 179 -26.11 -11.65 -17.21
CA ASN A 179 -26.86 -12.46 -16.27
C ASN A 179 -27.85 -11.64 -15.44
N THR A 180 -27.66 -10.34 -15.27
CA THR A 180 -28.49 -9.52 -14.36
C THR A 180 -29.32 -8.48 -15.11
N ALA A 181 -28.66 -7.60 -15.88
CA ALA A 181 -29.31 -6.48 -16.53
C ALA A 181 -30.09 -6.88 -17.79
N LEU A 182 -29.62 -7.86 -18.56
CA LEU A 182 -30.28 -8.28 -19.80
C LEU A 182 -31.70 -8.81 -19.54
N ALA A 183 -31.85 -9.74 -18.59
CA ALA A 183 -33.14 -10.33 -18.27
C ALA A 183 -34.13 -9.28 -17.73
N LEU A 184 -33.66 -8.43 -16.81
CA LEU A 184 -34.44 -7.32 -16.27
C LEU A 184 -34.90 -6.36 -17.36
N GLY A 185 -33.98 -5.92 -18.23
CA GLY A 185 -34.28 -5.02 -19.35
C GLY A 185 -35.29 -5.64 -20.32
N ALA A 186 -35.10 -6.90 -20.69
CA ALA A 186 -35.97 -7.60 -21.64
C ALA A 186 -37.40 -7.79 -21.08
N TYR A 187 -37.54 -8.20 -19.81
CA TYR A 187 -38.86 -8.29 -19.16
C TYR A 187 -39.52 -6.92 -19.05
N THR A 188 -38.77 -5.89 -18.67
CA THR A 188 -39.31 -4.54 -18.52
C THR A 188 -39.79 -3.98 -19.86
N GLN A 189 -39.05 -4.21 -20.96
CA GLN A 189 -39.49 -3.84 -22.30
C GLN A 189 -40.77 -4.56 -22.72
N GLY A 190 -40.88 -5.86 -22.42
CA GLY A 190 -42.10 -6.63 -22.68
C GLY A 190 -43.31 -6.13 -21.88
N VAL A 191 -43.11 -5.69 -20.63
CA VAL A 191 -44.18 -5.09 -19.82
C VAL A 191 -44.55 -3.71 -20.37
N ALA A 192 -43.55 -2.87 -20.68
CA ALA A 192 -43.75 -1.52 -21.20
C ALA A 192 -44.47 -1.52 -22.56
N SER A 193 -44.20 -2.50 -23.44
CA SER A 193 -44.88 -2.60 -24.74
C SER A 193 -46.39 -2.84 -24.63
N LEU A 194 -46.83 -3.44 -23.51
CA LEU A 194 -48.24 -3.70 -23.21
C LEU A 194 -48.93 -2.55 -22.46
N PHE A 195 -48.17 -1.57 -21.96
CA PHE A 195 -48.67 -0.32 -21.40
C PHE A 195 -48.05 0.91 -22.10
N PRO A 196 -48.44 1.23 -23.35
CA PRO A 196 -47.77 2.29 -24.11
C PRO A 196 -48.20 3.72 -23.74
N SER A 197 -49.15 3.90 -22.81
CA SER A 197 -49.67 5.24 -22.48
C SER A 197 -50.17 5.36 -21.05
N TYR A 198 -50.05 6.59 -20.50
CA TYR A 198 -50.58 6.96 -19.20
C TYR A 198 -52.07 6.64 -19.06
N ASN A 199 -52.90 6.90 -20.09
CA ASN A 199 -54.34 6.60 -20.02
C ASN A 199 -54.62 5.10 -19.81
N GLY A 200 -53.78 4.22 -20.37
CA GLY A 200 -53.85 2.79 -20.12
C GLY A 200 -53.47 2.47 -18.67
N ALA A 201 -52.31 2.94 -18.23
CA ALA A 201 -51.85 2.72 -16.86
C ALA A 201 -52.81 3.29 -15.81
N GLN A 202 -53.39 4.47 -16.03
CA GLN A 202 -54.36 5.08 -15.13
C GLN A 202 -55.61 4.23 -14.96
N ASN A 203 -56.13 3.63 -16.04
CA ASN A 203 -57.36 2.83 -15.98
C ASN A 203 -57.15 1.43 -15.41
N TYR A 204 -56.00 0.81 -15.67
CA TYR A 204 -55.76 -0.61 -15.37
C TYR A 204 -54.79 -0.85 -14.19
N ILE A 205 -53.97 0.13 -13.83
CA ILE A 205 -52.97 0.03 -12.74
C ILE A 205 -53.33 1.00 -11.60
N PHE A 206 -53.35 2.30 -11.86
CA PHE A 206 -53.41 3.31 -10.80
C PHE A 206 -54.80 3.45 -10.17
N LYS A 207 -55.86 3.56 -10.98
CA LYS A 207 -57.23 3.68 -10.46
C LYS A 207 -57.67 2.45 -9.63
N PRO A 208 -57.41 1.19 -10.06
CA PRO A 208 -57.68 0.02 -9.22
C PRO A 208 -56.90 -0.02 -7.91
N ALA A 209 -55.69 0.55 -7.89
CA ALA A 209 -54.87 0.66 -6.69
C ALA A 209 -55.30 1.81 -5.75
N GLY A 210 -56.32 2.59 -6.10
CA GLY A 210 -56.74 3.76 -5.31
C GLY A 210 -55.76 4.94 -5.40
N ILE A 211 -54.97 5.02 -6.48
CA ILE A 211 -54.03 6.11 -6.73
C ILE A 211 -54.75 7.22 -7.51
N SER A 212 -54.62 8.47 -7.04
CA SER A 212 -55.24 9.63 -7.69
C SER A 212 -54.61 9.88 -9.07
N PRO A 213 -55.32 10.53 -10.02
CA PRO A 213 -54.74 10.89 -11.31
C PRO A 213 -53.45 11.70 -11.18
N GLU A 214 -53.36 12.59 -10.19
CA GLU A 214 -52.20 13.44 -9.96
C GLU A 214 -50.96 12.60 -9.59
N VAL A 215 -51.09 11.72 -8.58
CA VAL A 215 -50.00 10.83 -8.15
C VAL A 215 -49.68 9.80 -9.23
N GLY A 216 -50.69 9.27 -9.93
CA GLY A 216 -50.48 8.36 -11.06
C GLY A 216 -49.69 9.00 -12.19
N LYS A 217 -49.91 10.29 -12.47
CA LYS A 217 -49.16 11.04 -13.47
C LYS A 217 -47.71 11.26 -13.02
N GLN A 218 -47.50 11.56 -11.74
CA GLN A 218 -46.16 11.65 -11.15
C GLN A 218 -45.42 10.30 -11.27
N ILE A 219 -46.04 9.17 -10.92
CA ILE A 219 -45.45 7.83 -11.10
C ILE A 219 -45.13 7.54 -12.57
N TRP A 220 -45.96 8.02 -13.50
CA TRP A 220 -45.74 7.77 -14.92
C TRP A 220 -44.58 8.58 -15.49
N GLU A 221 -44.51 9.86 -15.15
CA GLU A 221 -43.56 10.83 -15.71
C GLU A 221 -42.29 11.01 -14.87
N ASP A 222 -42.15 10.29 -13.74
CA ASP A 222 -41.00 10.38 -12.86
C ASP A 222 -39.70 10.10 -13.62
N LYS A 223 -38.70 10.96 -13.39
CA LYS A 223 -37.45 10.94 -14.13
C LYS A 223 -36.56 9.75 -13.78
N TYR A 224 -36.62 9.24 -12.56
CA TYR A 224 -35.73 8.19 -12.07
C TYR A 224 -36.44 6.84 -12.03
N PHE A 225 -37.71 6.84 -11.63
CA PHE A 225 -38.50 5.64 -11.36
C PHE A 225 -39.84 5.64 -12.09
N GLY A 226 -39.95 6.37 -13.21
CA GLY A 226 -41.17 6.48 -13.99
C GLY A 226 -41.62 5.16 -14.62
N MET A 227 -42.92 4.89 -14.62
CA MET A 227 -43.50 3.80 -15.41
C MET A 227 -43.68 4.16 -16.90
N GLY A 228 -43.45 5.40 -17.32
CA GLY A 228 -43.63 5.84 -18.71
C GLY A 228 -42.47 5.50 -19.65
N ASN A 229 -41.30 5.15 -19.11
CA ASN A 229 -40.11 4.76 -19.85
C ASN A 229 -39.64 3.39 -19.34
N TRP A 230 -39.31 2.47 -20.25
CA TRP A 230 -38.89 1.11 -19.88
C TRP A 230 -37.58 1.09 -19.08
N VAL A 231 -36.70 2.10 -19.23
CA VAL A 231 -35.45 2.21 -18.45
C VAL A 231 -35.77 2.51 -16.99
N THR A 232 -36.58 3.54 -16.73
CA THR A 232 -36.97 3.96 -15.37
C THR A 232 -37.98 2.98 -14.73
N MET A 233 -38.70 2.20 -15.53
CA MET A 233 -39.60 1.14 -15.05
C MET A 233 -38.85 -0.05 -14.46
N GLN A 234 -37.56 -0.24 -14.75
CA GLN A 234 -36.79 -1.40 -14.28
C GLN A 234 -36.85 -1.55 -12.76
N THR A 235 -36.79 -0.44 -12.00
CA THR A 235 -36.90 -0.46 -10.53
C THR A 235 -38.22 -1.05 -10.04
N TRP A 236 -39.33 -0.88 -10.77
CA TRP A 236 -40.61 -1.51 -10.44
C TRP A 236 -40.58 -3.02 -10.65
N VAL A 237 -39.93 -3.48 -11.72
CA VAL A 237 -39.76 -4.92 -12.00
C VAL A 237 -38.82 -5.54 -10.96
N MET A 238 -37.71 -4.88 -10.62
CA MET A 238 -36.81 -5.31 -9.55
C MET A 238 -37.56 -5.40 -8.21
N ALA A 239 -38.30 -4.36 -7.82
CA ALA A 239 -39.07 -4.34 -6.57
C ALA A 239 -40.09 -5.48 -6.50
N LEU A 240 -40.72 -5.83 -7.62
CA LEU A 240 -41.58 -7.02 -7.69
C LEU A 240 -40.76 -8.29 -7.46
N GLN A 241 -39.69 -8.48 -8.23
CA GLN A 241 -38.86 -9.69 -8.23
C GLN A 241 -38.21 -9.97 -6.87
N GLU A 242 -37.67 -8.95 -6.21
CA GLU A 242 -37.06 -9.02 -4.88
C GLU A 242 -38.05 -9.49 -3.80
N ASN A 243 -39.35 -9.34 -4.03
CA ASN A 243 -40.41 -9.58 -3.06
C ASN A 243 -41.42 -10.65 -3.51
N MET A 244 -41.00 -11.59 -4.38
CA MET A 244 -41.82 -12.74 -4.78
C MET A 244 -41.55 -13.97 -3.90
N VAL A 245 -42.62 -14.56 -3.36
CA VAL A 245 -42.62 -15.86 -2.68
C VAL A 245 -43.69 -16.76 -3.32
N ASP A 246 -43.32 -17.94 -3.77
CA ASP A 246 -44.18 -18.88 -4.50
C ASP A 246 -44.90 -18.25 -5.70
N GLY A 247 -44.21 -17.35 -6.42
CA GLY A 247 -44.73 -16.63 -7.60
C GLY A 247 -45.72 -15.49 -7.29
N ASN A 248 -46.00 -15.22 -6.02
CA ASN A 248 -46.87 -14.15 -5.56
C ASN A 248 -46.06 -13.05 -4.87
N PHE A 249 -46.48 -11.79 -5.04
CA PHE A 249 -45.88 -10.69 -4.30
C PHE A 249 -46.25 -10.78 -2.82
N VAL A 250 -45.24 -10.78 -1.95
CA VAL A 250 -45.40 -10.69 -0.50
C VAL A 250 -44.76 -9.38 -0.07
N PHE A 251 -45.56 -8.50 0.51
CA PHE A 251 -45.02 -7.27 1.07
C PHE A 251 -44.11 -7.62 2.26
N PRO A 252 -42.83 -7.21 2.26
CA PRO A 252 -41.88 -7.65 3.25
C PRO A 252 -42.17 -7.00 4.62
N GLN A 253 -41.82 -7.69 5.70
CA GLN A 253 -41.90 -7.09 7.05
C GLN A 253 -40.92 -5.92 7.19
N VAL A 254 -39.75 -6.01 6.55
CA VAL A 254 -38.75 -4.93 6.46
C VAL A 254 -38.67 -4.49 5.01
N ILE A 255 -39.04 -3.24 4.73
CA ILE A 255 -38.94 -2.69 3.38
C ILE A 255 -37.47 -2.40 3.08
N SER A 256 -36.93 -3.02 2.03
CA SER A 256 -35.54 -2.82 1.57
C SER A 256 -35.46 -2.81 0.05
N GLY A 257 -34.25 -2.64 -0.49
CA GLY A 257 -33.99 -2.76 -1.92
C GLY A 257 -34.76 -1.77 -2.79
N SER A 258 -35.17 -2.22 -3.97
CA SER A 258 -35.88 -1.41 -4.96
C SER A 258 -37.26 -0.98 -4.47
N LEU A 259 -37.92 -1.80 -3.64
CA LEU A 259 -39.22 -1.46 -3.05
C LEU A 259 -39.10 -0.27 -2.10
N TYR A 260 -38.03 -0.22 -1.30
CA TYR A 260 -37.75 0.91 -0.41
C TYR A 260 -37.55 2.21 -1.19
N VAL A 261 -36.79 2.17 -2.29
CA VAL A 261 -36.56 3.35 -3.15
C VAL A 261 -37.87 3.90 -3.71
N LEU A 262 -38.74 3.03 -4.22
CA LEU A 262 -40.06 3.42 -4.73
C LEU A 262 -40.97 3.97 -3.63
N TRP A 263 -40.92 3.36 -2.43
CA TRP A 263 -41.69 3.81 -1.29
C TRP A 263 -41.26 5.20 -0.83
N GLN A 264 -39.95 5.45 -0.72
CA GLN A 264 -39.41 6.77 -0.39
C GLN A 264 -39.79 7.83 -1.42
N ASN A 265 -39.67 7.51 -2.72
CA ASN A 265 -39.94 8.49 -3.77
C ASN A 265 -41.43 8.83 -3.88
N PHE A 266 -42.30 7.81 -3.84
CA PHE A 266 -43.73 7.97 -4.14
C PHE A 266 -44.68 8.01 -2.94
N GLY A 267 -44.26 7.50 -1.78
CA GLY A 267 -45.06 7.47 -0.55
C GLY A 267 -46.28 6.55 -0.61
N LEU A 268 -46.24 5.49 -1.43
CA LEU A 268 -47.38 4.58 -1.58
C LEU A 268 -47.61 3.72 -0.34
N SER A 269 -48.87 3.50 0.04
CA SER A 269 -49.20 2.63 1.16
C SER A 269 -48.94 1.15 0.82
N GLN A 270 -48.83 0.32 1.86
CA GLN A 270 -48.76 -1.14 1.70
C GLN A 270 -49.89 -1.67 0.81
N SER A 271 -51.13 -1.20 1.02
CA SER A 271 -52.29 -1.63 0.20
C SER A 271 -52.17 -1.20 -1.26
N GLN A 272 -51.60 -0.03 -1.54
CA GLN A 272 -51.38 0.45 -2.92
C GLN A 272 -50.32 -0.39 -3.62
N PHE A 273 -49.18 -0.67 -2.98
CA PHE A 273 -48.16 -1.57 -3.52
C PHE A 273 -48.70 -2.98 -3.76
N THR A 274 -49.37 -3.57 -2.77
CA THR A 274 -50.00 -4.89 -2.94
C THR A 274 -51.01 -4.88 -4.09
N SER A 275 -51.78 -3.81 -4.28
CA SER A 275 -52.74 -3.72 -5.38
C SER A 275 -52.06 -3.64 -6.76
N ILE A 276 -50.96 -2.89 -6.90
CA ILE A 276 -50.17 -2.84 -8.14
C ILE A 276 -49.55 -4.23 -8.42
N PHE A 277 -48.80 -4.75 -7.44
CA PHE A 277 -47.99 -5.96 -7.57
C PHE A 277 -48.76 -7.28 -7.48
N SER A 278 -50.06 -7.23 -7.17
CA SER A 278 -50.99 -8.36 -7.31
C SER A 278 -52.11 -8.09 -8.33
N GLY A 279 -52.07 -6.94 -9.01
CA GLY A 279 -53.11 -6.46 -9.92
C GLY A 279 -52.87 -6.79 -11.39
N GLN A 280 -53.37 -5.93 -12.28
CA GLN A 280 -53.21 -6.13 -13.73
C GLN A 280 -51.75 -6.01 -14.19
N TRP A 281 -50.96 -5.15 -13.55
CA TRP A 281 -49.55 -4.99 -13.89
C TRP A 281 -48.77 -6.29 -13.67
N LYS A 282 -48.96 -6.96 -12.52
CA LYS A 282 -48.39 -8.29 -12.26
C LYS A 282 -48.86 -9.34 -13.26
N LYS A 283 -50.14 -9.35 -13.64
CA LYS A 283 -50.64 -10.29 -14.67
C LYS A 283 -49.96 -10.09 -16.01
N VAL A 284 -49.71 -8.84 -16.39
CA VAL A 284 -48.95 -8.52 -17.60
C VAL A 284 -47.51 -8.99 -17.49
N TYR A 285 -46.86 -8.73 -16.35
CA TYR A 285 -45.53 -9.29 -16.07
C TYR A 285 -45.50 -10.83 -16.19
N ASP A 286 -46.48 -11.54 -15.62
CA ASP A 286 -46.57 -12.99 -15.72
C ASP A 286 -46.76 -13.48 -17.16
N ILE A 287 -47.57 -12.78 -17.96
CA ILE A 287 -47.73 -13.08 -19.40
C ILE A 287 -46.39 -12.92 -20.13
N VAL A 288 -45.66 -11.85 -19.85
CA VAL A 288 -44.34 -11.59 -20.44
C VAL A 288 -43.38 -12.70 -20.07
N VAL A 289 -43.25 -12.99 -18.78
CA VAL A 289 -42.35 -14.04 -18.28
C VAL A 289 -42.67 -15.41 -18.87
N ILE A 290 -43.95 -15.80 -18.93
CA ILE A 290 -44.39 -17.06 -19.58
C ILE A 290 -44.07 -17.08 -21.08
N ALA A 291 -44.21 -15.94 -21.77
CA ALA A 291 -43.88 -15.87 -23.19
C ALA A 291 -42.37 -16.02 -23.43
N PHE A 292 -41.52 -15.42 -22.59
CA PHE A 292 -40.07 -15.65 -22.61
C PHE A 292 -39.74 -17.12 -22.36
N TYR A 293 -40.33 -17.73 -21.32
CA TYR A 293 -40.14 -19.13 -20.99
C TYR A 293 -40.45 -20.07 -22.16
N ASN A 294 -41.61 -19.88 -22.80
CA ASN A 294 -42.03 -20.70 -23.93
C ASN A 294 -41.23 -20.43 -25.21
N ASN A 295 -40.85 -19.18 -25.46
CA ASN A 295 -40.12 -18.79 -26.68
C ASN A 295 -38.68 -19.31 -26.67
N TYR A 296 -38.00 -19.22 -25.52
CA TYR A 296 -36.60 -19.61 -25.38
C TYR A 296 -36.42 -21.03 -24.81
N LEU A 297 -37.50 -21.76 -24.56
CA LEU A 297 -37.49 -23.13 -24.04
C LEU A 297 -36.65 -23.28 -22.76
N CYS A 298 -36.80 -22.34 -21.83
CA CYS A 298 -35.97 -22.26 -20.64
C CYS A 298 -36.07 -23.54 -19.77
N GLU A 299 -34.93 -24.20 -19.55
CA GLU A 299 -34.83 -25.43 -18.74
C GLU A 299 -34.62 -25.10 -17.26
N SER A 300 -35.62 -24.51 -16.60
CA SER A 300 -35.62 -24.33 -15.14
C SER A 300 -37.01 -23.96 -14.62
N ILE A 301 -37.54 -24.74 -13.68
CA ILE A 301 -38.55 -24.27 -12.73
C ILE A 301 -37.75 -23.86 -11.49
N VAL A 302 -37.43 -22.57 -11.36
CA VAL A 302 -37.02 -22.04 -10.06
C VAL A 302 -38.24 -22.18 -9.13
N GLU A 303 -38.03 -22.38 -7.82
CA GLU A 303 -39.08 -22.60 -6.81
C GLU A 303 -40.25 -21.57 -6.79
N ASN A 304 -40.28 -20.55 -7.66
CA ASN A 304 -41.29 -19.49 -7.74
C ASN A 304 -41.91 -19.25 -9.14
N GLY A 305 -41.96 -20.24 -10.05
CA GLY A 305 -42.78 -20.17 -11.31
C GLY A 305 -42.01 -20.20 -12.64
N TYR A 306 -42.70 -19.92 -13.75
CA TYR A 306 -42.19 -19.99 -15.15
C TYR A 306 -41.17 -18.89 -15.53
N VAL A 307 -40.17 -18.61 -14.69
CA VAL A 307 -39.13 -17.60 -14.97
C VAL A 307 -37.90 -18.30 -15.57
N CYS A 308 -37.34 -17.76 -16.65
CA CYS A 308 -36.05 -18.23 -17.16
C CYS A 308 -34.93 -17.93 -16.17
N ASP A 309 -33.97 -18.85 -16.00
CA ASP A 309 -32.71 -18.50 -15.32
C ASP A 309 -32.08 -17.31 -16.08
N PRO A 310 -31.86 -16.16 -15.42
CA PRO A 310 -31.25 -15.00 -16.06
C PRO A 310 -29.90 -15.32 -16.73
N ALA A 311 -29.12 -16.25 -16.17
CA ALA A 311 -27.86 -16.64 -16.79
C ALA A 311 -28.04 -17.56 -18.02
N TYR A 312 -29.14 -18.31 -18.11
CA TYR A 312 -29.48 -19.03 -19.33
C TYR A 312 -29.81 -18.04 -20.46
N LEU A 313 -30.54 -16.96 -20.15
CA LEU A 313 -30.77 -15.88 -21.12
C LEU A 313 -29.45 -15.19 -21.52
N GLY A 314 -28.56 -14.93 -20.56
CA GLY A 314 -27.21 -14.43 -20.83
C GLY A 314 -26.41 -15.35 -21.75
N ALA A 315 -26.47 -16.67 -21.51
CA ALA A 315 -25.82 -17.68 -22.35
C ALA A 315 -26.41 -17.71 -23.77
N LEU A 316 -27.73 -17.64 -23.92
CA LEU A 316 -28.39 -17.55 -25.24
C LEU A 316 -28.00 -16.28 -25.99
N GLN A 317 -27.89 -15.16 -25.28
CA GLN A 317 -27.41 -13.91 -25.86
C GLN A 317 -25.96 -14.04 -26.33
N TRP A 318 -25.06 -14.52 -25.47
CA TRP A 318 -23.65 -14.69 -25.84
C TRP A 318 -23.46 -15.64 -27.03
N THR A 319 -24.13 -16.78 -27.02
CA THR A 319 -23.98 -17.85 -28.03
C THR A 319 -24.70 -17.61 -29.35
N ASN A 320 -25.83 -16.87 -29.36
CA ASN A 320 -26.68 -16.75 -30.55
C ASN A 320 -27.29 -15.34 -30.76
N SER A 321 -27.05 -14.38 -29.85
CA SER A 321 -27.62 -13.02 -29.89
C SER A 321 -29.16 -12.97 -29.89
N LEU A 322 -29.82 -14.03 -29.41
CA LEU A 322 -31.27 -14.22 -29.58
C LEU A 322 -32.13 -13.27 -28.76
N VAL A 323 -31.71 -12.92 -27.54
CA VAL A 323 -32.56 -12.19 -26.59
C VAL A 323 -32.80 -10.75 -27.07
N THR A 324 -31.76 -10.10 -27.60
CA THR A 324 -31.88 -8.73 -28.15
C THR A 324 -32.47 -8.71 -29.56
N MET A 325 -32.19 -9.73 -30.38
CA MET A 325 -32.67 -9.78 -31.77
C MET A 325 -34.15 -10.09 -31.88
N GLU A 326 -34.62 -11.10 -31.14
CA GLU A 326 -35.97 -11.64 -31.27
C GLU A 326 -36.69 -11.69 -29.92
N PRO A 327 -36.94 -10.54 -29.26
CA PRO A 327 -37.68 -10.52 -28.01
C PRO A 327 -39.17 -10.85 -28.25
N PRO A 328 -39.82 -11.64 -27.38
CA PRO A 328 -41.20 -12.08 -27.57
C PRO A 328 -42.24 -10.96 -27.32
N LEU A 329 -43.50 -11.23 -27.67
CA LEU A 329 -44.67 -10.36 -27.45
C LEU A 329 -44.59 -8.95 -28.06
N GLY A 330 -43.86 -8.79 -29.18
CA GLY A 330 -43.80 -7.52 -29.91
C GLY A 330 -42.98 -6.44 -29.20
N ALA A 331 -42.14 -6.81 -28.23
CA ALA A 331 -41.05 -5.96 -27.79
C ALA A 331 -40.15 -5.60 -29.00
N PRO A 332 -39.64 -4.36 -29.06
CA PRO A 332 -38.81 -3.94 -30.19
C PRO A 332 -37.48 -4.69 -30.18
N SER A 333 -37.05 -5.17 -31.35
CA SER A 333 -35.69 -5.71 -31.53
C SER A 333 -34.67 -4.63 -31.22
N GLN A 334 -33.67 -4.99 -30.41
CA GLN A 334 -32.55 -4.13 -30.03
C GLN A 334 -31.35 -4.31 -30.97
N GLY A 335 -31.41 -5.27 -31.90
CA GLY A 335 -30.31 -5.60 -32.79
C GLY A 335 -29.49 -6.82 -32.33
N PRO A 336 -28.40 -7.13 -33.04
CA PRO A 336 -27.60 -8.35 -32.90
C PRO A 336 -26.67 -8.38 -31.68
N SER A 337 -26.65 -7.35 -30.84
CA SER A 337 -25.77 -7.29 -29.67
C SER A 337 -26.30 -6.29 -28.65
N ILE A 338 -25.97 -6.47 -27.38
CA ILE A 338 -26.22 -5.46 -26.34
C ILE A 338 -25.64 -4.08 -26.68
N VAL A 339 -24.56 -3.99 -27.47
CA VAL A 339 -24.00 -2.69 -27.91
C VAL A 339 -24.92 -1.92 -28.86
N SER A 340 -25.89 -2.61 -29.47
CA SER A 340 -26.83 -1.98 -30.41
C SER A 340 -27.85 -1.08 -29.70
N ALA A 341 -28.09 -1.32 -28.41
CA ALA A 341 -29.00 -0.54 -27.58
C ALA A 341 -28.33 0.14 -26.38
N ASN A 342 -27.11 -0.28 -26.03
CA ASN A 342 -26.35 0.27 -24.91
C ASN A 342 -25.09 0.98 -25.39
N SER A 343 -25.01 2.29 -25.13
CA SER A 343 -23.84 3.13 -25.47
C SER A 343 -22.65 3.00 -24.52
N SER A 344 -22.82 2.34 -23.37
CA SER A 344 -21.76 2.14 -22.37
C SER A 344 -20.87 0.91 -22.65
N THR A 345 -21.24 0.06 -23.60
CA THR A 345 -20.51 -1.18 -23.92
C THR A 345 -19.92 -1.07 -25.33
N PHE A 346 -18.65 -1.44 -25.48
CA PHE A 346 -17.90 -1.31 -26.73
C PHE A 346 -17.46 -2.68 -27.27
N GLY A 347 -17.28 -2.77 -28.60
CA GLY A 347 -16.71 -3.95 -29.26
C GLY A 347 -17.72 -5.06 -29.55
N PHE A 348 -17.27 -6.31 -29.41
CA PHE A 348 -18.07 -7.51 -29.70
C PHE A 348 -18.30 -8.33 -28.43
N PRO A 349 -19.25 -7.93 -27.56
CA PRO A 349 -19.44 -8.60 -26.26
C PRO A 349 -20.01 -10.01 -26.35
N GLU A 350 -20.76 -10.36 -27.40
CA GLU A 350 -21.22 -11.73 -27.63
C GLU A 350 -20.28 -12.45 -28.60
N ILE A 351 -19.89 -13.69 -28.29
CA ILE A 351 -19.04 -14.47 -29.20
C ILE A 351 -19.72 -14.72 -30.55
N SER A 352 -21.04 -14.86 -30.58
CA SER A 352 -21.82 -14.95 -31.81
C SER A 352 -21.74 -13.68 -32.65
N TYR A 353 -21.84 -12.52 -32.01
CA TYR A 353 -21.69 -11.23 -32.67
C TYR A 353 -20.26 -11.04 -33.18
N PHE A 354 -19.25 -11.38 -32.37
CA PHE A 354 -17.85 -11.42 -32.79
C PHE A 354 -17.63 -12.30 -34.03
N MET A 355 -18.13 -13.54 -34.03
CA MET A 355 -17.93 -14.45 -35.17
C MET A 355 -18.59 -13.92 -36.46
N ASN A 356 -19.83 -13.44 -36.38
CA ASN A 356 -20.62 -13.03 -37.53
C ASN A 356 -20.21 -11.67 -38.13
N TYR A 357 -19.70 -10.76 -37.30
CA TYR A 357 -19.37 -9.38 -37.71
C TYR A 357 -17.87 -9.15 -37.88
N THR A 358 -17.06 -10.20 -37.71
CA THR A 358 -15.64 -10.22 -38.07
C THR A 358 -15.37 -11.25 -39.16
N GLY A 359 -14.15 -11.29 -39.71
CA GLY A 359 -13.72 -12.33 -40.66
C GLY A 359 -13.53 -13.73 -40.03
N THR A 360 -13.89 -13.90 -38.75
CA THR A 360 -13.64 -15.12 -37.98
C THR A 360 -14.52 -16.28 -38.44
N TYR A 361 -15.82 -16.05 -38.72
CA TYR A 361 -16.70 -17.09 -39.23
C TYR A 361 -16.23 -17.67 -40.57
N ASP A 362 -15.79 -16.82 -41.50
CA ASP A 362 -15.27 -17.26 -42.80
C ASP A 362 -13.98 -18.10 -42.67
N LYS A 363 -13.19 -17.81 -41.64
CA LYS A 363 -11.93 -18.53 -41.34
C LYS A 363 -12.19 -19.85 -40.59
N TYR A 364 -13.22 -19.91 -39.76
CA TYR A 364 -13.56 -21.05 -38.89
C TYR A 364 -15.06 -21.40 -38.94
N PRO A 365 -15.59 -21.84 -40.08
CA PRO A 365 -17.04 -22.04 -40.28
C PRO A 365 -17.64 -23.18 -39.44
N ASP A 366 -16.80 -24.13 -38.98
CA ASP A 366 -17.23 -25.29 -38.19
C ASP A 366 -17.15 -25.05 -36.67
N VAL A 367 -16.76 -23.85 -36.23
CA VAL A 367 -16.66 -23.50 -34.81
C VAL A 367 -17.97 -22.88 -34.33
N SER A 368 -18.54 -23.43 -33.26
CA SER A 368 -19.75 -22.88 -32.62
C SER A 368 -19.76 -23.17 -31.12
N PHE A 369 -20.01 -22.14 -30.33
CA PHE A 369 -20.12 -22.25 -28.87
C PHE A 369 -21.57 -22.51 -28.45
N THR A 370 -21.75 -23.38 -27.46
CA THR A 370 -23.06 -23.76 -26.92
C THR A 370 -23.32 -23.13 -25.56
N VAL A 371 -24.57 -23.20 -25.09
CA VAL A 371 -24.94 -22.73 -23.75
C VAL A 371 -24.09 -23.42 -22.68
N ASP A 372 -23.82 -24.72 -22.81
CA ASP A 372 -22.92 -25.44 -21.90
C ASP A 372 -21.50 -24.86 -21.89
N ASP A 373 -20.97 -24.43 -23.05
CA ASP A 373 -19.65 -23.79 -23.13
C ASP A 373 -19.64 -22.48 -22.32
N TYR A 374 -20.73 -21.69 -22.34
CA TYR A 374 -20.87 -20.47 -21.52
C TYR A 374 -20.83 -20.77 -20.02
N PHE A 375 -21.65 -21.72 -19.55
CA PHE A 375 -21.69 -22.09 -18.13
C PHE A 375 -20.38 -22.71 -17.65
N GLN A 376 -19.65 -23.41 -18.52
CA GLN A 376 -18.33 -23.96 -18.21
C GLN A 376 -17.26 -22.87 -18.09
N LEU A 377 -17.18 -21.98 -19.10
CA LEU A 377 -16.14 -20.96 -19.19
C LEU A 377 -16.37 -19.76 -18.26
N PHE A 378 -17.62 -19.47 -17.89
CA PHE A 378 -17.95 -18.30 -17.06
C PHE A 378 -18.66 -18.71 -15.77
N TYR A 379 -18.14 -19.75 -15.12
CA TYR A 379 -18.61 -20.19 -13.82
C TYR A 379 -18.04 -19.33 -12.69
N TYR A 380 -18.91 -18.83 -11.82
CA TYR A 380 -18.60 -18.09 -10.60
C TYR A 380 -19.73 -18.25 -9.58
N ASP A 381 -19.54 -17.80 -8.34
CA ASP A 381 -20.63 -17.77 -7.36
C ASP A 381 -21.58 -16.60 -7.66
N ARG A 382 -22.77 -16.91 -8.16
CA ARG A 382 -23.76 -15.88 -8.54
C ARG A 382 -24.47 -15.21 -7.37
N ILE A 383 -24.38 -15.78 -6.16
CA ILE A 383 -25.01 -15.19 -4.97
C ILE A 383 -24.08 -14.11 -4.41
N THR A 384 -22.80 -14.44 -4.28
CA THR A 384 -21.81 -13.51 -3.72
C THR A 384 -21.16 -12.62 -4.78
N GLY A 385 -21.15 -13.07 -6.04
CA GLY A 385 -20.37 -12.48 -7.13
C GLY A 385 -18.92 -12.94 -7.18
N TRP A 386 -18.43 -13.67 -6.16
CA TRP A 386 -17.02 -14.03 -6.00
C TRP A 386 -16.58 -15.15 -6.96
N PRO A 387 -15.28 -15.25 -7.26
CA PRO A 387 -14.74 -16.38 -8.01
C PRO A 387 -15.05 -17.68 -7.27
N LYS A 388 -15.27 -18.75 -8.03
CA LYS A 388 -15.54 -20.08 -7.48
C LYS A 388 -14.83 -21.12 -8.30
N TRP A 389 -14.17 -22.05 -7.62
CA TRP A 389 -13.39 -23.07 -8.28
C TRP A 389 -14.22 -23.92 -9.25
N SER A 390 -13.72 -24.02 -10.48
CA SER A 390 -14.13 -24.93 -11.53
C SER A 390 -12.88 -25.26 -12.37
N ASN A 391 -12.81 -26.46 -12.92
CA ASN A 391 -11.63 -26.91 -13.69
C ASN A 391 -11.35 -26.10 -14.97
N TYR A 392 -12.34 -25.35 -15.46
CA TYR A 392 -12.33 -24.79 -16.83
C TYR A 392 -12.78 -23.33 -16.91
N THR A 393 -13.08 -22.69 -15.76
CA THR A 393 -13.62 -21.32 -15.78
C THR A 393 -12.52 -20.33 -16.10
N LEU A 394 -12.83 -19.35 -16.94
CA LEU A 394 -12.00 -18.15 -17.17
C LEU A 394 -12.26 -17.08 -16.10
N LEU A 395 -13.32 -17.19 -15.31
CA LEU A 395 -13.59 -16.30 -14.17
C LEU A 395 -12.83 -16.77 -12.92
N ASP A 396 -11.52 -16.90 -13.10
CA ASP A 396 -10.55 -17.24 -12.07
C ASP A 396 -9.17 -16.70 -12.47
N VAL A 397 -8.45 -16.07 -11.54
CA VAL A 397 -7.16 -15.42 -11.82
C VAL A 397 -6.12 -16.44 -12.31
N GLY A 398 -6.09 -17.64 -11.72
CA GLY A 398 -5.16 -18.70 -12.08
C GLY A 398 -5.40 -19.22 -13.48
N HIS A 399 -6.64 -19.58 -13.79
CA HIS A 399 -7.02 -20.06 -15.11
C HIS A 399 -6.88 -18.98 -16.19
N MET A 400 -7.23 -17.73 -15.92
CA MET A 400 -7.01 -16.63 -16.88
C MET A 400 -5.50 -16.42 -17.16
N SER A 401 -4.66 -16.49 -16.13
CA SER A 401 -3.21 -16.42 -16.29
C SER A 401 -2.66 -17.57 -17.15
N LEU A 402 -3.16 -18.80 -16.91
CA LEU A 402 -2.82 -19.98 -17.71
C LEU A 402 -3.28 -19.82 -19.18
N PHE A 403 -4.49 -19.32 -19.41
CA PHE A 403 -5.03 -19.05 -20.74
C PHE A 403 -4.10 -18.12 -21.54
N PHE A 404 -3.67 -17.01 -20.93
CA PHE A 404 -2.74 -16.08 -21.56
C PHE A 404 -1.33 -16.66 -21.73
N ALA A 405 -0.85 -17.49 -20.81
CA ALA A 405 0.44 -18.17 -20.94
C ALA A 405 0.47 -19.10 -22.16
N GLU A 406 -0.53 -19.99 -22.30
CA GLU A 406 -0.60 -20.91 -23.43
C GLU A 406 -0.85 -20.19 -24.77
N GLY A 407 -1.68 -19.14 -24.77
CA GLY A 407 -1.95 -18.32 -25.95
C GLY A 407 -0.70 -17.60 -26.47
N ARG A 408 0.06 -16.96 -25.56
CA ARG A 408 1.35 -16.31 -25.90
C ARG A 408 2.41 -17.29 -26.38
N ALA A 409 2.40 -18.53 -25.87
CA ALA A 409 3.27 -19.60 -26.33
C ALA A 409 2.84 -20.23 -27.67
N GLY A 410 1.61 -19.96 -28.13
CA GLY A 410 1.03 -20.58 -29.32
C GLY A 410 0.59 -22.04 -29.13
N ASN A 411 0.45 -22.50 -27.88
CA ASN A 411 0.16 -23.88 -27.49
C ASN A 411 -1.35 -24.19 -27.46
N PHE A 412 -2.05 -23.96 -28.58
CA PHE A 412 -3.51 -24.09 -28.63
C PHE A 412 -4.04 -25.51 -28.38
N GLU A 413 -3.23 -26.56 -28.55
CA GLU A 413 -3.63 -27.93 -28.18
C GLU A 413 -3.62 -28.15 -26.66
N GLN A 414 -2.73 -27.46 -25.93
CA GLN A 414 -2.72 -27.50 -24.47
C GLN A 414 -3.88 -26.68 -23.91
N MET A 415 -4.08 -25.45 -24.42
CA MET A 415 -5.25 -24.63 -24.12
C MET A 415 -6.58 -25.38 -24.37
N ARG A 416 -6.70 -26.12 -25.49
CA ARG A 416 -7.87 -26.95 -25.76
C ARG A 416 -8.14 -27.96 -24.63
N LYS A 417 -7.09 -28.57 -24.06
CA LYS A 417 -7.23 -29.54 -22.96
C LYS A 417 -7.55 -28.85 -21.64
N ASP A 418 -6.83 -27.76 -21.34
CA ASP A 418 -6.96 -27.03 -20.08
C ASP A 418 -8.35 -26.43 -19.89
N PHE A 419 -9.02 -26.04 -20.98
CA PHE A 419 -10.37 -25.45 -20.96
C PHE A 419 -11.46 -26.37 -21.54
N ASN A 420 -11.14 -27.66 -21.74
CA ASN A 420 -12.06 -28.67 -22.28
C ASN A 420 -12.82 -28.22 -23.55
N LEU A 421 -12.08 -27.68 -24.53
CA LEU A 421 -12.63 -27.17 -25.79
C LEU A 421 -12.73 -28.29 -26.85
N LYS A 422 -13.72 -28.17 -27.74
CA LYS A 422 -14.06 -29.19 -28.74
C LYS A 422 -12.94 -29.42 -29.77
N SER A 423 -12.23 -28.37 -30.19
CA SER A 423 -11.13 -28.45 -31.15
C SER A 423 -10.08 -27.37 -30.92
N VAL A 424 -8.91 -27.50 -31.55
CA VAL A 424 -7.87 -26.46 -31.55
C VAL A 424 -8.40 -25.14 -32.13
N ASP A 425 -9.31 -25.21 -33.12
CA ASP A 425 -9.92 -24.02 -33.70
C ASP A 425 -10.85 -23.31 -32.69
N HIS A 426 -11.53 -24.04 -31.79
CA HIS A 426 -12.25 -23.41 -30.68
C HIS A 426 -11.31 -22.66 -29.75
N ALA A 427 -10.12 -23.22 -29.46
CA ALA A 427 -9.11 -22.53 -28.66
C ALA A 427 -8.60 -21.25 -29.34
N ARG A 428 -8.40 -21.28 -30.67
CA ARG A 428 -8.01 -20.11 -31.45
C ARG A 428 -9.09 -19.02 -31.48
N VAL A 429 -10.35 -19.41 -31.74
CA VAL A 429 -11.48 -18.47 -31.76
C VAL A 429 -11.69 -17.86 -30.37
N LEU A 430 -11.60 -18.66 -29.30
CA LEU A 430 -11.70 -18.14 -27.93
C LEU A 430 -10.54 -17.19 -27.62
N TRP A 431 -9.31 -17.53 -27.99
CA TRP A 431 -8.16 -16.63 -27.85
C TRP A 431 -8.36 -15.30 -28.57
N ASP A 432 -8.77 -15.34 -29.84
CA ASP A 432 -9.00 -14.13 -30.64
C ASP A 432 -10.14 -13.28 -30.02
N TYR A 433 -11.24 -13.92 -29.61
CA TYR A 433 -12.36 -13.27 -28.93
C TYR A 433 -11.94 -12.57 -27.63
N ILE A 434 -11.18 -13.25 -26.75
CA ILE A 434 -10.75 -12.68 -25.46
C ILE A 434 -9.78 -11.51 -25.68
N ASN A 435 -8.89 -11.59 -26.67
CA ASN A 435 -8.03 -10.46 -27.03
C ASN A 435 -8.84 -9.27 -27.58
N GLU A 436 -9.92 -9.52 -28.31
CA GLU A 436 -10.85 -8.48 -28.76
C GLU A 436 -11.66 -7.87 -27.61
N ILE A 437 -12.03 -8.64 -26.59
CA ILE A 437 -12.61 -8.08 -25.36
C ILE A 437 -11.60 -7.15 -24.68
N VAL A 438 -10.33 -7.51 -24.61
CA VAL A 438 -9.30 -6.61 -24.06
C VAL A 438 -9.18 -5.35 -24.91
N SER A 439 -9.02 -5.47 -26.23
CA SER A 439 -8.72 -4.33 -27.10
C SER A 439 -9.92 -3.40 -27.32
N LEU A 440 -11.12 -3.95 -27.53
CA LEU A 440 -12.31 -3.18 -27.91
C LEU A 440 -13.24 -2.89 -26.74
N THR A 441 -13.37 -3.80 -25.78
CA THR A 441 -14.27 -3.59 -24.63
C THR A 441 -13.52 -2.94 -23.47
N ALA A 442 -12.43 -3.54 -23.00
CA ALA A 442 -11.66 -3.02 -21.87
C ALA A 442 -10.88 -1.74 -22.21
N LEU A 443 -10.30 -1.67 -23.42
CA LEU A 443 -9.50 -0.53 -23.89
C LEU A 443 -10.23 0.37 -24.92
N GLN A 444 -11.50 0.11 -25.19
CA GLN A 444 -12.36 0.96 -26.05
C GLN A 444 -11.81 1.23 -27.46
N GLY A 445 -11.18 0.22 -28.05
CA GLY A 445 -10.63 0.29 -29.41
C GLY A 445 -9.36 1.12 -29.51
N ARG A 446 -8.71 1.40 -28.39
CA ARG A 446 -7.40 2.05 -28.35
C ARG A 446 -6.32 1.00 -28.12
N THR A 447 -5.28 1.07 -28.94
CA THR A 447 -4.12 0.20 -28.78
C THR A 447 -3.11 0.93 -27.92
N ASP A 448 -2.67 0.26 -26.86
CA ASP A 448 -1.56 0.73 -26.03
C ASP A 448 -0.24 0.48 -26.79
N GLN A 449 -0.03 1.21 -27.91
CA GLN A 449 1.08 0.95 -28.85
C GLN A 449 2.46 1.17 -28.21
N SER A 450 2.49 1.81 -27.06
CA SER A 450 3.60 1.79 -26.14
C SER A 450 3.00 1.82 -24.75
N ILE A 451 3.15 0.75 -23.98
CA ILE A 451 2.75 0.69 -22.57
C ILE A 451 3.35 1.85 -21.74
N TYR A 452 4.29 2.63 -22.28
CA TYR A 452 4.73 3.89 -21.69
C TYR A 452 5.09 4.88 -22.82
N ASN A 453 4.35 5.99 -22.96
CA ASN A 453 4.99 7.20 -23.48
C ASN A 453 6.03 7.68 -22.44
N VAL A 454 6.88 8.65 -22.78
CA VAL A 454 7.93 9.20 -21.88
C VAL A 454 7.33 9.75 -20.56
N GLU A 455 6.02 9.93 -20.50
CA GLU A 455 5.23 10.46 -19.38
C GLU A 455 4.53 9.37 -18.55
N ASN A 456 4.74 8.07 -18.85
CA ASN A 456 4.18 6.94 -18.07
C ASN A 456 2.63 6.93 -18.03
N ARG A 457 1.99 7.38 -19.11
CA ARG A 457 0.53 7.38 -19.32
C ARG A 457 0.16 6.36 -20.40
N GLY A 458 -0.90 5.58 -20.18
CA GLY A 458 -1.40 4.55 -21.10
C GLY A 458 -2.79 4.07 -20.69
N ILE A 459 -3.58 3.58 -21.65
CA ILE A 459 -5.05 3.39 -21.56
C ILE A 459 -5.51 2.50 -20.38
N ALA A 460 -4.65 1.61 -19.89
CA ALA A 460 -4.90 0.85 -18.67
C ALA A 460 -5.12 1.78 -17.45
N SER A 461 -4.40 2.89 -17.38
CA SER A 461 -4.56 3.93 -16.35
C SER A 461 -5.94 4.60 -16.44
N GLU A 462 -6.37 4.97 -17.65
CA GLU A 462 -7.70 5.53 -17.90
C GLU A 462 -8.82 4.52 -17.56
N ALA A 463 -8.60 3.23 -17.82
CA ALA A 463 -9.53 2.16 -17.41
C ALA A 463 -9.66 2.05 -15.88
N SER A 464 -8.53 2.06 -15.17
CA SER A 464 -8.53 2.05 -13.71
C SER A 464 -9.21 3.29 -13.13
N LEU A 465 -8.99 4.49 -13.71
CA LEU A 465 -9.68 5.71 -13.29
C LEU A 465 -11.18 5.67 -13.54
N GLY A 466 -11.62 5.06 -14.64
CA GLY A 466 -13.04 4.83 -14.91
C GLY A 466 -13.69 4.00 -13.81
N THR A 467 -13.07 2.88 -13.42
CA THR A 467 -13.60 1.99 -12.38
C THR A 467 -13.55 2.63 -11.00
N VAL A 468 -12.38 3.13 -10.56
CA VAL A 468 -12.21 3.73 -9.22
C VAL A 468 -13.03 5.01 -9.09
N GLY A 469 -13.04 5.84 -10.13
CA GLY A 469 -13.78 7.11 -10.13
C GLY A 469 -15.28 6.93 -10.12
N SER A 470 -15.82 6.00 -10.92
CA SER A 470 -17.28 5.79 -10.97
C SER A 470 -17.80 5.25 -9.65
N GLN A 471 -17.08 4.31 -9.02
CA GLN A 471 -17.39 3.80 -7.69
C GLN A 471 -17.31 4.90 -6.62
N ALA A 472 -16.24 5.71 -6.62
CA ALA A 472 -16.09 6.79 -5.66
C ALA A 472 -17.20 7.84 -5.78
N ILE A 473 -17.54 8.25 -7.00
CA ILE A 473 -18.62 9.22 -7.26
C ILE A 473 -19.99 8.62 -6.86
N TYR A 474 -20.25 7.35 -7.20
CA TYR A 474 -21.50 6.68 -6.85
C TYR A 474 -21.67 6.51 -5.33
N GLN A 475 -20.63 6.06 -4.63
CA GLN A 475 -20.61 5.95 -3.18
C GLN A 475 -20.80 7.32 -2.52
N LEU A 476 -20.12 8.34 -3.02
CA LEU A 476 -20.26 9.70 -2.53
C LEU A 476 -21.68 10.21 -2.73
N TRP A 477 -22.25 10.04 -3.91
CA TRP A 477 -23.61 10.50 -4.23
C TRP A 477 -24.66 9.79 -3.37
N THR A 478 -24.54 8.46 -3.19
CA THR A 478 -25.41 7.66 -2.32
C THR A 478 -25.29 8.14 -0.87
N SER A 479 -24.06 8.33 -0.38
CA SER A 479 -23.79 8.83 0.98
C SER A 479 -24.40 10.21 1.20
N LEU A 480 -24.29 11.11 0.22
CA LEU A 480 -24.93 12.43 0.27
C LEU A 480 -26.46 12.32 0.27
N GLY A 481 -27.02 11.39 -0.52
CA GLY A 481 -28.45 11.11 -0.58
C GLY A 481 -29.03 10.61 0.73
N GLU A 482 -28.23 9.99 1.59
CA GLU A 482 -28.62 9.55 2.93
C GLU A 482 -28.35 10.62 3.98
N LEU A 483 -27.15 11.22 3.97
CA LEU A 483 -26.69 12.15 5.00
C LEU A 483 -27.41 13.50 4.95
N ILE A 484 -27.67 14.04 3.76
CA ILE A 484 -28.26 15.39 3.62
C ILE A 484 -29.68 15.41 4.16
N PRO A 485 -30.62 14.55 3.71
CA PRO A 485 -31.99 14.60 4.22
C PRO A 485 -32.03 14.35 5.72
N LEU A 486 -31.28 13.35 6.22
CA LEU A 486 -31.31 12.99 7.63
C LEU A 486 -30.85 14.14 8.51
N ASN A 487 -29.66 14.71 8.26
CA ASN A 487 -29.10 15.74 9.13
C ASN A 487 -29.91 17.04 9.10
N ILE A 488 -30.41 17.43 7.92
CA ILE A 488 -31.26 18.61 7.79
C ILE A 488 -32.58 18.40 8.55
N THR A 489 -33.20 17.22 8.43
CA THR A 489 -34.45 16.91 9.14
C THR A 489 -34.22 16.86 10.65
N CYS A 490 -33.18 16.17 11.12
CA CYS A 490 -32.85 16.11 12.55
C CYS A 490 -32.67 17.50 13.16
N ALA A 491 -31.89 18.38 12.50
CA ALA A 491 -31.68 19.74 12.98
C ALA A 491 -32.98 20.56 12.95
N TYR A 492 -33.75 20.49 11.87
CA TYR A 492 -35.01 21.21 11.73
C TYR A 492 -36.02 20.75 12.80
N ASP A 493 -36.25 19.45 12.92
CA ASP A 493 -37.22 18.88 13.85
C ASP A 493 -36.85 19.19 15.30
N TYR A 494 -35.57 19.06 15.65
CA TYR A 494 -35.10 19.42 16.97
C TYR A 494 -35.40 20.89 17.31
N ILE A 495 -35.10 21.81 16.38
CA ILE A 495 -35.36 23.24 16.57
C ILE A 495 -36.86 23.49 16.71
N ARG A 496 -37.65 22.97 15.78
CA ARG A 496 -39.09 23.22 15.69
C ARG A 496 -39.84 22.66 16.89
N LEU A 497 -39.57 21.40 17.27
CA LEU A 497 -40.21 20.77 18.42
C LEU A 497 -39.78 21.45 19.73
N THR A 498 -38.48 21.63 19.95
CA THR A 498 -37.97 22.06 21.26
C THR A 498 -38.11 23.56 21.49
N PHE A 499 -37.79 24.40 20.50
CA PHE A 499 -37.66 25.86 20.70
C PHE A 499 -38.89 26.64 20.24
N GLU A 500 -39.61 26.16 19.24
CA GLU A 500 -40.73 26.92 18.64
C GLU A 500 -42.10 26.38 19.06
N LEU A 501 -42.27 25.06 19.08
CA LEU A 501 -43.49 24.39 19.57
C LEU A 501 -43.46 24.11 21.07
N ASN A 502 -42.28 24.22 21.70
CA ASN A 502 -42.06 23.95 23.13
C ASN A 502 -42.58 22.55 23.57
N LEU A 503 -42.42 21.58 22.67
CA LEU A 503 -42.69 20.16 22.90
C LEU A 503 -41.36 19.49 23.26
N THR A 504 -41.25 18.99 24.48
CA THR A 504 -40.09 18.20 24.90
C THR A 504 -40.34 16.72 24.61
N CYS A 505 -39.27 15.90 24.58
CA CYS A 505 -39.40 14.45 24.46
C CYS A 505 -40.39 13.89 25.50
N GLU A 506 -40.30 14.32 26.76
CA GLU A 506 -41.18 13.87 27.84
C GLU A 506 -42.65 14.20 27.58
N ILE A 507 -42.95 15.35 26.97
CA ILE A 507 -44.32 15.73 26.61
C ILE A 507 -44.84 14.83 25.49
N ILE A 508 -44.08 14.67 24.40
CA ILE A 508 -44.52 13.86 23.25
C ILE A 508 -44.68 12.38 23.65
N VAL A 509 -43.71 11.83 24.36
CA VAL A 509 -43.76 10.45 24.83
C VAL A 509 -44.86 10.28 25.88
N GLY A 510 -45.03 11.21 26.82
CA GLY A 510 -46.10 11.12 27.82
C GLY A 510 -47.50 11.17 27.20
N ASP A 511 -47.68 11.94 26.12
CA ASP A 511 -48.95 12.01 25.39
C ASP A 511 -49.20 10.76 24.52
N ALA A 512 -48.15 10.15 23.95
CA ALA A 512 -48.27 8.94 23.12
C ALA A 512 -48.31 7.63 23.95
N LEU A 513 -47.50 7.57 25.02
CA LEU A 513 -47.24 6.44 25.90
C LEU A 513 -47.13 6.89 27.38
N PRO A 514 -48.27 7.12 28.06
CA PRO A 514 -48.27 7.58 29.44
C PRO A 514 -47.48 6.65 30.38
N GLY A 515 -46.52 7.19 31.13
CA GLY A 515 -45.70 6.43 32.09
C GLY A 515 -44.41 5.83 31.53
N GLN A 516 -44.11 6.03 30.25
CA GLN A 516 -42.85 5.59 29.59
C GLN A 516 -41.90 6.77 29.30
N GLU A 517 -42.06 7.92 29.96
CA GLU A 517 -41.27 9.14 29.70
C GLU A 517 -39.77 8.96 30.05
N ASN A 518 -39.45 7.93 30.84
CA ASN A 518 -38.08 7.57 31.21
C ASN A 518 -37.18 7.26 30.00
N ILE A 519 -37.74 6.83 28.85
CA ILE A 519 -36.95 6.59 27.64
C ILE A 519 -36.27 7.86 27.12
N CYS A 520 -36.84 9.04 27.40
CA CYS A 520 -36.27 10.34 27.05
C CYS A 520 -34.99 10.67 27.82
N ASN A 521 -34.74 9.99 28.95
CA ASN A 521 -33.55 10.19 29.77
C ASN A 521 -32.38 9.30 29.33
N ILE A 522 -32.58 8.37 28.39
CA ILE A 522 -31.51 7.52 27.86
C ILE A 522 -30.52 8.42 27.10
N PRO A 523 -29.21 8.44 27.44
CA PRO A 523 -28.24 9.37 26.85
C PRO A 523 -28.20 9.37 25.32
N MET A 524 -28.46 8.22 24.68
CA MET A 524 -28.50 8.10 23.22
C MET A 524 -29.77 8.71 22.59
N LEU A 525 -30.85 8.88 23.34
CA LEU A 525 -32.15 9.37 22.86
C LEU A 525 -32.51 10.77 23.37
N GLN A 526 -31.69 11.34 24.25
CA GLN A 526 -31.92 12.67 24.81
C GLN A 526 -31.94 13.71 23.71
N TRP A 527 -32.98 14.55 23.67
CA TRP A 527 -33.08 15.70 22.78
C TRP A 527 -32.12 16.83 23.22
N GLY A 528 -30.83 16.60 23.06
CA GLY A 528 -29.75 17.53 23.43
C GLY A 528 -28.63 17.62 22.40
N ASN A 529 -28.44 16.59 21.56
CA ASN A 529 -27.54 16.62 20.42
C ASN A 529 -28.37 16.48 19.13
N TYR A 530 -28.72 17.63 18.56
CA TYR A 530 -29.75 17.84 17.54
C TYR A 530 -29.64 16.97 16.28
N THR A 531 -28.47 16.44 15.93
CA THR A 531 -28.29 15.51 14.81
C THR A 531 -28.31 14.05 15.26
N ALA A 532 -27.32 13.62 16.04
CA ALA A 532 -27.11 12.20 16.34
C ALA A 532 -28.23 11.57 17.18
N THR A 533 -28.76 12.29 18.18
CA THR A 533 -29.79 11.74 19.07
C THR A 533 -31.18 11.79 18.45
N MET A 534 -31.48 12.84 17.68
CA MET A 534 -32.75 12.98 16.97
C MET A 534 -32.86 11.96 15.82
N ALA A 535 -31.73 11.60 15.18
CA ALA A 535 -31.70 10.56 14.15
C ALA A 535 -32.28 9.23 14.63
N LEU A 536 -32.07 8.84 15.90
CA LEU A 536 -32.62 7.60 16.46
C LEU A 536 -34.15 7.62 16.62
N TRP A 537 -34.78 8.80 16.70
CA TRP A 537 -36.24 8.94 16.69
C TRP A 537 -36.81 9.01 15.26
N ILE A 538 -36.06 9.66 14.37
CA ILE A 538 -36.49 9.88 12.98
C ILE A 538 -36.35 8.60 12.15
N LEU A 539 -35.26 7.83 12.30
CA LEU A 539 -34.99 6.65 11.48
C LEU A 539 -36.06 5.55 11.60
N PRO A 540 -36.60 5.19 12.79
CA PRO A 540 -37.74 4.28 12.90
C PRO A 540 -39.01 4.83 12.24
N TYR A 541 -39.28 6.13 12.36
CA TYR A 541 -40.39 6.77 11.65
C TYR A 541 -40.19 6.71 10.12
N TRP A 542 -38.96 6.95 9.66
CA TRP A 542 -38.60 6.99 8.24
C TRP A 542 -38.55 5.64 7.55
N ASN A 543 -38.27 4.56 8.28
CA ASN A 543 -38.05 3.22 7.74
C ASN A 543 -39.10 2.19 8.23
N GLY A 544 -39.95 2.59 9.17
CA GLY A 544 -40.89 1.72 9.86
C GLY A 544 -40.28 1.06 11.10
N ILE A 545 -41.13 0.74 12.09
CA ILE A 545 -40.72 0.14 13.36
C ILE A 545 -40.15 -1.27 13.23
N SER A 546 -40.47 -1.98 12.14
CA SER A 546 -39.93 -3.30 11.83
C SER A 546 -38.52 -3.25 11.21
N SER A 547 -38.04 -2.07 10.80
CA SER A 547 -36.70 -1.91 10.23
C SER A 547 -35.58 -2.15 11.25
N GLU A 548 -34.34 -2.27 10.77
CA GLU A 548 -33.15 -2.36 11.65
C GLU A 548 -33.08 -1.19 12.63
N TYR A 549 -33.50 0.01 12.21
CA TYR A 549 -33.53 1.21 13.05
C TYR A 549 -34.63 1.12 14.11
N GLY A 550 -35.81 0.62 13.74
CA GLY A 550 -36.90 0.39 14.68
C GLY A 550 -36.56 -0.68 15.72
N MET A 551 -35.95 -1.78 15.29
CA MET A 551 -35.45 -2.83 16.18
C MET A 551 -34.33 -2.31 17.11
N LEU A 552 -33.40 -1.52 16.60
CA LEU A 552 -32.36 -0.88 17.41
C LEU A 552 -32.98 0.07 18.43
N PHE A 553 -33.94 0.90 18.04
CA PHE A 553 -34.66 1.79 18.94
C PHE A 553 -35.41 1.02 20.03
N GLN A 554 -36.11 -0.06 19.66
CA GLN A 554 -36.78 -0.94 20.60
C GLN A 554 -35.79 -1.59 21.57
N GLN A 555 -34.63 -2.04 21.09
CA GLN A 555 -33.59 -2.64 21.91
C GLN A 555 -32.99 -1.63 22.91
N ILE A 556 -32.79 -0.37 22.48
CA ILE A 556 -32.28 0.71 23.34
C ILE A 556 -33.31 1.08 24.41
N THR A 557 -34.58 1.17 24.03
CA THR A 557 -35.66 1.65 24.92
C THR A 557 -36.25 0.57 25.82
N GLY A 558 -36.23 -0.70 25.39
CA GLY A 558 -36.91 -1.81 26.07
C GLY A 558 -38.44 -1.80 25.93
N LEU A 559 -39.00 -1.02 24.99
CA LEU A 559 -40.44 -0.94 24.75
C LEU A 559 -41.01 -2.26 24.19
N SER A 560 -42.25 -2.57 24.55
CA SER A 560 -42.97 -3.71 23.97
C SER A 560 -43.38 -3.43 22.52
N ASP A 561 -43.74 -4.48 21.76
CA ASP A 561 -44.24 -4.32 20.39
C ASP A 561 -45.49 -3.42 20.35
N GLU A 562 -46.40 -3.56 21.33
CA GLU A 562 -47.59 -2.72 21.47
C GLU A 562 -47.23 -1.25 21.72
N ASP A 563 -46.23 -0.99 22.55
CA ASP A 563 -45.76 0.38 22.83
C ASP A 563 -45.08 1.00 21.60
N MET A 564 -44.30 0.21 20.85
CA MET A 564 -43.68 0.66 19.60
C MET A 564 -44.74 1.03 18.55
N GLU A 565 -45.78 0.20 18.40
CA GLU A 565 -46.91 0.46 17.51
C GLU A 565 -47.69 1.71 17.93
N ALA A 566 -47.91 1.92 19.23
CA ALA A 566 -48.59 3.10 19.74
C ALA A 566 -47.76 4.39 19.56
N LEU A 567 -46.46 4.35 19.84
CA LEU A 567 -45.57 5.51 19.71
C LEU A 567 -45.40 5.98 18.26
N TYR A 568 -45.30 5.03 17.32
CA TYR A 568 -45.12 5.31 15.89
C TYR A 568 -46.40 5.12 15.06
N SER A 569 -47.57 5.13 15.70
CA SER A 569 -48.84 5.11 14.98
C SER A 569 -49.00 6.40 14.17
N PRO A 570 -49.66 6.38 13.00
CA PRO A 570 -49.92 7.60 12.20
C PRO A 570 -50.67 8.71 12.96
N GLU A 571 -51.37 8.35 14.04
CA GLU A 571 -52.16 9.26 14.88
C GLU A 571 -51.40 9.70 16.13
N SER A 572 -50.23 9.13 16.41
CA SER A 572 -49.40 9.49 17.55
C SER A 572 -48.95 10.95 17.47
N PRO A 573 -48.88 11.68 18.60
CA PRO A 573 -48.29 13.02 18.67
C PRO A 573 -46.89 13.11 18.06
N LEU A 574 -46.08 12.05 18.16
CA LEU A 574 -44.74 12.03 17.56
C LEU A 574 -44.84 12.07 16.04
N VAL A 575 -45.50 11.09 15.43
CA VAL A 575 -45.57 10.92 13.97
C VAL A 575 -46.32 12.07 13.30
N THR A 576 -47.40 12.55 13.92
CA THR A 576 -48.18 13.68 13.36
C THR A 576 -47.34 14.96 13.28
N ASN A 577 -46.52 15.26 14.30
CA ASN A 577 -45.61 16.40 14.27
C ASN A 577 -44.48 16.17 13.24
N LEU A 578 -43.81 15.02 13.26
CA LEU A 578 -42.72 14.72 12.31
C LEU A 578 -43.21 14.80 10.85
N THR A 579 -44.40 14.25 10.56
CA THR A 579 -45.00 14.30 9.22
C THR A 579 -45.28 15.75 8.79
N SER A 580 -45.79 16.59 9.70
CA SER A 580 -46.02 18.01 9.40
C SER A 580 -44.73 18.76 9.09
N LEU A 581 -43.66 18.49 9.85
CA LEU A 581 -42.36 19.14 9.67
C LEU A 581 -41.66 18.67 8.39
N ASP A 582 -41.78 17.39 8.04
CA ASP A 582 -41.32 16.86 6.75
C ASP A 582 -42.00 17.58 5.56
N PHE A 583 -43.31 17.84 5.63
CA PHE A 583 -44.01 18.61 4.60
C PHE A 583 -43.52 20.06 4.51
N GLU A 584 -43.26 20.72 5.65
CA GLU A 584 -42.69 22.07 5.66
C GLU A 584 -41.31 22.11 4.99
N LEU A 585 -40.43 21.14 5.29
CA LEU A 585 -39.12 21.02 4.66
C LEU A 585 -39.23 20.74 3.15
N LYS A 586 -40.18 19.88 2.77
CA LYS A 586 -40.44 19.55 1.37
C LYS A 586 -40.88 20.77 0.56
N ASP A 587 -41.78 21.58 1.12
CA ASP A 587 -42.22 22.84 0.53
C ASP A 587 -41.06 23.86 0.46
N HIS A 588 -40.23 23.94 1.51
CA HIS A 588 -39.07 24.83 1.54
C HIS A 588 -38.05 24.54 0.43
N TYR A 589 -37.75 23.26 0.18
CA TYR A 589 -36.81 22.88 -0.89
C TYR A 589 -37.45 22.68 -2.26
N ASN A 590 -38.77 22.85 -2.39
CA ASN A 590 -39.53 22.69 -3.63
C ASN A 590 -39.35 21.31 -4.29
N CYS A 591 -39.46 20.26 -3.48
CA CYS A 591 -39.26 18.88 -3.93
C CYS A 591 -40.50 18.36 -4.69
N THR A 592 -40.28 17.84 -5.90
CA THR A 592 -41.35 17.49 -6.85
C THR A 592 -41.87 16.07 -6.73
N ASN A 593 -41.19 15.20 -5.96
CA ASN A 593 -41.59 13.82 -5.76
C ASN A 593 -42.91 13.72 -4.97
N SER A 594 -43.67 12.63 -5.10
CA SER A 594 -44.98 12.49 -4.47
C SER A 594 -44.94 12.00 -3.02
N GLY A 595 -43.80 11.47 -2.58
CA GLY A 595 -43.58 10.96 -1.22
C GLY A 595 -43.66 12.03 -0.12
N LEU A 596 -43.64 11.61 1.14
CA LEU A 596 -43.79 12.50 2.30
C LEU A 596 -42.59 13.45 2.50
N ARG A 597 -41.42 13.09 1.96
CA ARG A 597 -40.15 13.79 2.12
C ARG A 597 -39.51 14.07 0.77
N CYS A 598 -38.55 14.99 0.74
CA CYS A 598 -37.69 15.16 -0.42
C CYS A 598 -36.94 13.86 -0.74
N PHE A 599 -36.91 13.48 -2.01
CA PHE A 599 -36.10 12.36 -2.45
C PHE A 599 -34.60 12.69 -2.29
N GLY A 600 -33.89 11.88 -1.50
CA GLY A 600 -32.53 12.20 -1.06
C GLY A 600 -31.53 12.37 -2.20
N TRP A 601 -31.63 11.56 -3.26
CA TRP A 601 -30.72 11.66 -4.40
C TRP A 601 -30.93 12.94 -5.21
N ASP A 602 -32.16 13.46 -5.31
CA ASP A 602 -32.44 14.75 -5.96
C ASP A 602 -31.84 15.91 -5.16
N LEU A 603 -31.98 15.89 -3.83
CA LEU A 603 -31.31 16.86 -2.96
C LEU A 603 -29.78 16.77 -3.07
N ALA A 604 -29.23 15.55 -3.09
CA ALA A 604 -27.79 15.34 -3.23
C ALA A 604 -27.26 15.82 -4.58
N ALA A 605 -28.01 15.60 -5.67
CA ALA A 605 -27.65 16.08 -7.01
C ALA A 605 -27.63 17.61 -7.08
N LYS A 606 -28.66 18.27 -6.54
CA LYS A 606 -28.74 19.74 -6.44
C LYS A 606 -27.68 20.33 -5.50
N GLN A 607 -27.38 19.65 -4.39
CA GLN A 607 -26.30 20.03 -3.49
C GLN A 607 -24.95 19.93 -4.20
N TRP A 608 -24.68 18.81 -4.88
CA TRP A 608 -23.44 18.58 -5.61
C TRP A 608 -23.16 19.65 -6.67
N GLY A 609 -24.16 19.96 -7.52
CA GLY A 609 -23.95 20.85 -8.67
C GLY A 609 -23.95 22.34 -8.34
N ARG A 610 -24.70 22.78 -7.31
CA ARG A 610 -24.87 24.22 -7.00
C ARG A 610 -24.98 24.58 -5.51
N GLY A 611 -24.64 23.66 -4.60
CA GLY A 611 -24.70 23.91 -3.15
C GLY A 611 -26.12 24.20 -2.62
N TYR A 612 -27.15 23.73 -3.33
CA TYR A 612 -28.53 24.20 -3.15
C TYR A 612 -29.04 24.09 -1.71
N VAL A 613 -28.78 22.99 -1.02
CA VAL A 613 -29.32 22.76 0.32
C VAL A 613 -28.62 23.65 1.34
N THR A 614 -27.28 23.70 1.29
CA THR A 614 -26.49 24.47 2.26
C THR A 614 -26.52 25.98 2.02
N GLU A 615 -26.84 26.43 0.81
CA GLU A 615 -27.07 27.85 0.50
C GLU A 615 -28.52 28.29 0.79
N ASN A 616 -29.44 27.37 1.07
CA ASN A 616 -30.84 27.66 1.34
C ASN A 616 -31.31 27.01 2.65
N LEU A 617 -30.57 27.19 3.74
CA LEU A 617 -30.99 26.64 5.04
C LEU A 617 -32.27 27.31 5.56
N PRO A 618 -33.15 26.55 6.25
CA PRO A 618 -34.32 27.13 6.91
C PRO A 618 -33.91 28.22 7.91
N SER A 619 -34.65 29.32 7.96
CA SER A 619 -34.25 30.49 8.76
C SER A 619 -34.09 30.21 10.26
N CYS A 620 -34.77 29.19 10.79
CA CYS A 620 -34.70 28.75 12.18
C CYS A 620 -33.33 28.14 12.56
N PHE A 621 -32.53 27.68 11.58
CA PHE A 621 -31.20 27.09 11.81
C PHE A 621 -30.22 28.03 12.54
N LYS A 622 -30.45 29.33 12.46
CA LYS A 622 -29.68 30.35 13.21
C LYS A 622 -29.73 30.17 14.72
N ILE A 623 -30.76 29.50 15.26
CA ILE A 623 -30.87 29.15 16.69
C ILE A 623 -29.70 28.24 17.11
N LEU A 624 -29.21 27.38 16.21
CA LEU A 624 -28.07 26.50 16.43
C LEU A 624 -26.75 27.09 15.89
N GLU A 625 -26.72 28.38 15.57
CA GLU A 625 -25.56 29.05 14.94
C GLU A 625 -25.14 28.43 13.60
N LEU A 626 -26.08 27.77 12.90
CA LEU A 626 -25.86 27.24 11.56
C LEU A 626 -26.23 28.28 10.50
N TYR A 627 -25.31 28.53 9.57
CA TYR A 627 -25.43 29.54 8.52
C TYR A 627 -25.21 28.94 7.14
N ASN A 628 -25.70 29.65 6.12
CA ASN A 628 -25.51 29.25 4.73
C ASN A 628 -24.02 29.11 4.41
N THR A 629 -23.70 28.06 3.66
CA THR A 629 -22.33 27.70 3.31
C THR A 629 -22.31 26.97 1.96
N SER A 630 -21.14 26.90 1.33
CA SER A 630 -20.99 26.31 0.01
C SER A 630 -20.96 24.78 0.00
N SER A 631 -20.82 24.12 1.15
CA SER A 631 -20.64 22.67 1.26
C SER A 631 -21.22 22.10 2.54
N ILE A 632 -21.75 20.89 2.47
CA ILE A 632 -22.24 20.11 3.62
C ILE A 632 -21.12 19.85 4.64
N TYR A 633 -19.87 19.76 4.17
CA TYR A 633 -18.67 19.55 4.99
C TYR A 633 -18.52 20.64 6.07
N TYR A 634 -18.86 21.90 5.75
CA TYR A 634 -18.75 23.01 6.69
C TYR A 634 -19.90 23.04 7.70
N LEU A 635 -21.05 22.45 7.38
CA LEU A 635 -22.26 22.53 8.19
C LEU A 635 -22.25 21.56 9.38
N PHE A 636 -21.68 20.37 9.20
CA PHE A 636 -21.72 19.29 10.20
C PHE A 636 -20.33 18.71 10.53
N LYS A 637 -19.30 19.54 10.46
CA LYS A 637 -17.88 19.16 10.61
C LYS A 637 -17.59 18.35 11.88
N ASP A 638 -18.27 18.67 12.99
CA ASP A 638 -18.03 18.02 14.29
C ASP A 638 -18.81 16.70 14.47
N VAL A 639 -19.76 16.41 13.56
CA VAL A 639 -20.64 15.23 13.62
C VAL A 639 -20.30 14.25 12.49
N GLN A 640 -19.76 14.72 11.37
CA GLN A 640 -19.48 13.92 10.18
C GLN A 640 -18.04 13.39 10.17
N GLN A 641 -17.80 12.24 10.81
CA GLN A 641 -16.53 11.51 10.65
C GLN A 641 -16.34 10.91 9.24
N VAL A 642 -17.38 10.93 8.40
CA VAL A 642 -17.41 10.28 7.08
C VAL A 642 -16.83 11.15 5.96
N LEU A 643 -16.97 12.48 6.02
CA LEU A 643 -16.51 13.38 4.94
C LEU A 643 -15.12 13.94 5.24
N VAL A 644 -14.14 13.56 4.43
CA VAL A 644 -12.74 14.02 4.55
C VAL A 644 -12.57 15.49 4.16
N THR A 645 -13.40 15.98 3.23
CA THR A 645 -13.37 17.35 2.67
C THR A 645 -14.70 17.66 1.97
N TYR A 646 -14.82 18.83 1.34
CA TYR A 646 -16.00 19.23 0.55
C TYR A 646 -16.20 18.30 -0.66
N PRO A 647 -17.34 17.59 -0.76
CA PRO A 647 -17.62 16.67 -1.86
C PRO A 647 -18.22 17.31 -3.11
N GLU A 648 -18.83 18.48 -2.99
CA GLU A 648 -19.61 19.10 -4.06
C GLU A 648 -18.71 19.71 -5.14
N TYR A 649 -19.11 19.54 -6.40
CA TYR A 649 -18.52 20.27 -7.53
C TYR A 649 -18.60 21.79 -7.31
N TYR A 650 -19.74 22.27 -6.82
CA TYR A 650 -19.96 23.68 -6.51
C TYR A 650 -18.94 24.25 -5.53
N ALA A 651 -18.71 23.57 -4.40
CA ALA A 651 -17.74 23.99 -3.41
C ALA A 651 -16.31 24.00 -3.97
N TYR A 652 -15.99 23.02 -4.81
CA TYR A 652 -14.71 22.92 -5.49
C TYR A 652 -14.45 24.12 -6.41
N VAL A 653 -15.37 24.42 -7.33
CA VAL A 653 -15.15 25.53 -8.29
C VAL A 653 -15.04 26.90 -7.61
N LEU A 654 -15.79 27.11 -6.51
CA LEU A 654 -15.67 28.31 -5.69
C LEU A 654 -14.32 28.41 -4.99
N LYS A 655 -13.86 27.30 -4.38
CA LYS A 655 -12.59 27.27 -3.64
C LYS A 655 -11.39 27.62 -4.52
N TRP A 656 -11.43 27.19 -5.77
CA TRP A 656 -10.36 27.40 -6.76
C TRP A 656 -10.57 28.65 -7.63
N ASN A 657 -11.57 29.49 -7.34
CA ASN A 657 -11.91 30.70 -8.11
C ASN A 657 -12.07 30.44 -9.62
N LEU A 658 -12.61 29.27 -10.00
CA LEU A 658 -12.78 28.87 -11.40
C LEU A 658 -14.04 29.52 -12.00
N THR A 659 -15.19 29.33 -11.34
CA THR A 659 -16.48 29.94 -11.68
C THR A 659 -17.23 30.34 -10.42
N SER A 660 -18.12 31.34 -10.54
CA SER A 660 -19.02 31.76 -9.47
C SER A 660 -20.44 31.20 -9.61
N GLU A 661 -20.75 30.55 -10.73
CA GLU A 661 -22.05 29.96 -11.03
C GLU A 661 -21.96 28.43 -10.93
N GLY A 662 -22.93 27.81 -10.26
CA GLY A 662 -23.08 26.35 -10.20
C GLY A 662 -23.71 25.79 -11.48
N LEU A 663 -23.89 24.47 -11.51
CA LEU A 663 -24.47 23.77 -12.66
C LEU A 663 -25.99 23.98 -12.78
N THR A 664 -26.51 23.94 -14.00
CA THR A 664 -27.97 23.91 -14.26
C THR A 664 -28.56 22.54 -13.93
N ASP A 665 -29.87 22.46 -13.70
CA ASP A 665 -30.54 21.18 -13.45
C ASP A 665 -30.33 20.20 -14.63
N GLU A 666 -30.37 20.68 -15.87
CA GLU A 666 -30.10 19.85 -17.07
C GLU A 666 -28.67 19.28 -17.09
N GLN A 667 -27.67 20.07 -16.69
CA GLN A 667 -26.28 19.63 -16.61
C GLN A 667 -26.08 18.57 -15.52
N ILE A 668 -26.69 18.79 -14.35
CA ILE A 668 -26.65 17.85 -13.23
C ILE A 668 -27.27 16.52 -13.63
N ASP A 669 -28.44 16.61 -14.26
CA ASP A 669 -29.24 15.48 -14.69
C ASP A 669 -28.58 14.64 -15.76
N ASN A 670 -27.82 15.28 -16.66
CA ASN A 670 -27.01 14.56 -17.64
C ASN A 670 -25.80 13.89 -16.97
N ALA A 671 -25.04 14.61 -16.13
CA ALA A 671 -23.77 14.16 -15.59
C ALA A 671 -23.88 12.97 -14.62
N LEU A 672 -24.86 12.98 -13.71
CA LEU A 672 -25.05 11.95 -12.67
C LEU A 672 -25.92 10.78 -13.17
N THR A 673 -25.45 10.12 -14.23
CA THR A 673 -26.08 8.92 -14.81
C THR A 673 -25.06 7.82 -15.05
N PHE A 674 -25.52 6.57 -15.14
CA PHE A 674 -24.67 5.42 -15.51
C PHE A 674 -24.19 5.47 -16.97
N ASP A 675 -24.79 6.31 -17.81
CA ASP A 675 -24.30 6.62 -19.17
C ASP A 675 -23.24 7.73 -19.20
N LYS A 676 -22.87 8.29 -18.02
CA LYS A 676 -21.92 9.40 -17.86
C LYS A 676 -20.96 9.12 -16.69
N LEU A 677 -21.02 9.88 -15.58
CA LEU A 677 -20.01 9.80 -14.52
C LEU A 677 -20.11 8.56 -13.63
N LEU A 678 -21.29 7.93 -13.56
CA LEU A 678 -21.51 6.77 -12.69
C LEU A 678 -21.18 5.44 -13.38
N GLY A 679 -20.97 5.45 -14.69
CA GLY A 679 -20.53 4.28 -15.46
C GLY A 679 -19.01 4.19 -15.54
N ALA A 680 -18.45 3.02 -15.24
CA ALA A 680 -17.00 2.83 -15.27
C ALA A 680 -16.42 3.03 -16.69
N SER A 681 -17.05 2.43 -17.70
CA SER A 681 -16.62 2.55 -19.10
C SER A 681 -16.83 3.96 -19.66
N THR A 682 -17.93 4.63 -19.33
CA THR A 682 -18.21 6.00 -19.78
C THR A 682 -17.28 7.02 -19.12
N LEU A 683 -16.94 6.81 -17.85
CA LEU A 683 -15.93 7.61 -17.15
C LEU A 683 -14.51 7.31 -17.65
N GLN A 684 -14.19 6.05 -17.99
CA GLN A 684 -12.95 5.75 -18.71
C GLN A 684 -12.87 6.53 -20.02
N ASN A 685 -13.96 6.55 -20.80
CA ASN A 685 -14.01 7.29 -22.07
C ASN A 685 -13.80 8.80 -21.84
N PHE A 686 -14.28 9.35 -20.73
CA PHE A 686 -14.01 10.75 -20.34
C PHE A 686 -12.51 11.01 -20.19
N PHE A 687 -11.78 10.12 -19.51
CA PHE A 687 -10.32 10.24 -19.40
C PHE A 687 -9.59 9.95 -20.72
N ILE A 688 -10.13 9.07 -21.58
CA ILE A 688 -9.60 8.85 -22.95
C ILE A 688 -9.76 10.13 -23.78
N MET A 689 -10.89 10.83 -23.70
CA MET A 689 -11.06 12.11 -24.40
C MET A 689 -10.08 13.17 -23.91
N ASP A 690 -9.73 13.20 -22.61
CA ASP A 690 -8.65 14.04 -22.09
C ASP A 690 -7.28 13.61 -22.64
N PHE A 691 -7.01 12.30 -22.70
CA PHE A 691 -5.79 11.75 -23.31
C PHE A 691 -5.64 12.19 -24.77
N GLU A 692 -6.73 12.17 -25.52
CA GLU A 692 -6.79 12.58 -26.93
C GLU A 692 -6.90 14.11 -27.13
N GLN A 693 -6.99 14.89 -26.05
CA GLN A 693 -7.24 16.34 -26.07
C GLN A 693 -8.55 16.72 -26.82
N ASN A 694 -9.54 15.83 -26.81
CA ASN A 694 -10.85 16.02 -27.44
C ASN A 694 -11.83 16.77 -26.50
N TYR A 695 -11.50 18.02 -26.18
CA TYR A 695 -12.32 18.85 -25.27
C TYR A 695 -13.68 19.25 -25.86
N THR A 696 -13.80 19.34 -27.18
CA THR A 696 -15.09 19.59 -27.86
C THR A 696 -16.04 18.41 -27.67
N GLY A 697 -15.56 17.18 -27.87
CA GLY A 697 -16.36 15.97 -27.63
C GLY A 697 -16.78 15.84 -26.17
N MET A 698 -15.90 16.15 -25.22
CA MET A 698 -16.26 16.17 -23.79
C MET A 698 -17.36 17.17 -23.48
N LYS A 699 -17.27 18.39 -24.03
CA LYS A 699 -18.32 19.41 -23.87
C LYS A 699 -19.67 18.94 -24.40
N GLU A 700 -19.69 18.32 -25.58
CA GLU A 700 -20.92 17.81 -26.20
C GLU A 700 -21.53 16.65 -25.40
N VAL A 701 -20.72 15.72 -24.91
CA VAL A 701 -21.21 14.53 -24.18
C VAL A 701 -21.67 14.87 -22.77
N TYR A 702 -20.94 15.72 -22.05
CA TYR A 702 -21.21 16.02 -20.64
C TYR A 702 -22.03 17.31 -20.43
N MET A 703 -22.31 18.05 -21.50
CA MET A 703 -23.06 19.33 -21.47
C MET A 703 -22.40 20.40 -20.56
N MET A 704 -21.09 20.29 -20.33
CA MET A 704 -20.35 21.24 -19.47
C MET A 704 -19.75 22.38 -20.28
N ASP A 705 -19.89 23.61 -19.79
CA ASP A 705 -19.31 24.76 -20.48
C ASP A 705 -17.79 24.74 -20.52
N ASN A 706 -17.18 24.32 -19.41
CA ASN A 706 -15.76 24.03 -19.28
C ASN A 706 -15.55 22.59 -18.77
N PRO A 707 -15.34 21.61 -19.68
CA PRO A 707 -15.16 20.21 -19.28
C PRO A 707 -13.90 19.96 -18.44
N LEU A 708 -12.92 20.87 -18.46
CA LEU A 708 -11.70 20.76 -17.64
C LEU A 708 -11.99 20.95 -16.15
N ASP A 709 -12.96 21.79 -15.79
CA ASP A 709 -13.32 22.00 -14.39
C ASP A 709 -13.96 20.73 -13.81
N LEU A 710 -14.83 20.09 -14.59
CA LEU A 710 -15.39 18.78 -14.24
C LEU A 710 -14.29 17.72 -14.13
N LEU A 711 -13.35 17.69 -15.08
CA LEU A 711 -12.24 16.74 -15.07
C LEU A 711 -11.36 16.88 -13.82
N ASN A 712 -11.02 18.12 -13.44
CA ASN A 712 -10.22 18.37 -12.26
C ASN A 712 -10.99 18.06 -10.97
N TRP A 713 -12.31 18.28 -10.94
CA TRP A 713 -13.17 17.83 -9.84
C TRP A 713 -13.21 16.30 -9.75
N VAL A 714 -13.35 15.56 -10.86
CA VAL A 714 -13.32 14.10 -10.85
C VAL A 714 -11.98 13.59 -10.29
N ARG A 715 -10.85 14.16 -10.72
CA ARG A 715 -9.52 13.83 -10.17
C ARG A 715 -9.44 14.09 -8.67
N TYR A 716 -9.94 15.25 -8.23
CA TYR A 716 -10.04 15.60 -6.81
C TYR A 716 -10.90 14.61 -6.03
N CYS A 717 -12.03 14.17 -6.59
CA CYS A 717 -12.91 13.19 -5.96
C CYS A 717 -12.24 11.82 -5.82
N ILE A 718 -11.55 11.37 -6.86
CA ILE A 718 -10.77 10.13 -6.81
C ILE A 718 -9.72 10.23 -5.70
N ASP A 719 -8.90 11.29 -5.68
CA ASP A 719 -7.89 11.50 -4.64
C ASP A 719 -8.48 11.49 -3.22
N LYS A 720 -9.54 12.27 -2.97
CA LYS A 720 -10.04 12.50 -1.62
C LYS A 720 -10.98 11.42 -1.10
N PHE A 721 -11.80 10.82 -1.96
CA PHE A 721 -12.84 9.86 -1.55
C PHE A 721 -12.51 8.41 -1.91
N ALA A 722 -11.70 8.15 -2.94
CA ALA A 722 -11.19 6.80 -3.21
C ALA A 722 -9.86 6.55 -2.48
N PHE A 723 -8.90 7.47 -2.65
CA PHE A 723 -7.56 7.34 -2.06
C PHE A 723 -7.44 8.01 -0.69
N GLY A 724 -8.49 8.55 -0.07
CA GLY A 724 -8.42 9.19 1.25
C GLY A 724 -7.41 10.36 1.35
N GLY A 725 -7.01 10.94 0.22
CA GLY A 725 -5.92 11.90 0.07
C GLY A 725 -4.55 11.24 -0.09
N MET A 726 -3.82 11.63 -1.15
CA MET A 726 -2.46 11.17 -1.44
C MET A 726 -1.44 11.63 -0.39
N PHE A 727 -1.53 12.87 0.09
CA PHE A 727 -0.74 13.37 1.22
C PHE A 727 -1.55 13.27 2.51
N ARG A 728 -0.97 12.65 3.54
CA ARG A 728 -1.63 12.46 4.85
C ARG A 728 -0.68 12.78 5.98
N ALA A 729 -1.21 13.46 7.00
CA ALA A 729 -0.51 13.66 8.27
C ALA A 729 -0.71 12.43 9.16
N LYS A 730 0.37 11.70 9.45
CA LYS A 730 0.37 10.54 10.35
C LYS A 730 1.33 10.78 11.50
N THR A 731 1.09 10.17 12.65
CA THR A 731 2.08 10.21 13.74
C THR A 731 3.27 9.31 13.41
N VAL A 732 4.45 9.59 13.96
CA VAL A 732 5.62 8.71 13.82
C VAL A 732 5.34 7.29 14.31
N GLU A 733 4.63 7.16 15.43
CA GLU A 733 4.18 5.86 15.95
C GLU A 733 3.29 5.11 14.95
N THR A 734 2.39 5.83 14.26
CA THR A 734 1.59 5.26 13.17
C THR A 734 2.49 4.78 12.04
N ILE A 735 3.36 5.64 11.50
CA ILE A 735 4.21 5.32 10.34
C ILE A 735 5.09 4.09 10.60
N LEU A 736 5.65 3.98 11.80
CA LEU A 736 6.55 2.88 12.14
C LEU A 736 5.80 1.57 12.43
N TRP A 737 4.70 1.61 13.20
CA TRP A 737 4.20 0.41 13.88
C TRP A 737 2.74 0.05 13.61
N THR A 738 1.91 1.02 13.22
CA THR A 738 0.45 0.81 13.14
C THR A 738 -0.18 1.36 11.86
N ASP A 739 0.63 1.66 10.85
CA ASP A 739 0.14 2.18 9.57
C ASP A 739 -0.75 1.13 8.90
N TYR A 740 -1.93 1.58 8.48
CA TYR A 740 -2.95 0.75 7.86
C TYR A 740 -3.59 1.58 6.76
N ASP A 741 -3.37 1.19 5.51
CA ASP A 741 -3.90 1.95 4.37
C ASP A 741 -5.34 1.52 4.05
N PRO A 742 -6.34 2.42 4.16
CA PRO A 742 -7.74 2.09 3.88
C PRO A 742 -7.98 1.66 2.44
N PHE A 743 -7.20 2.17 1.48
CA PHE A 743 -7.34 1.80 0.08
C PHE A 743 -6.83 0.38 -0.17
N LEU A 744 -5.71 -0.01 0.46
CA LEU A 744 -5.25 -1.41 0.42
C LEU A 744 -6.24 -2.36 1.10
N ALA A 745 -6.89 -1.92 2.19
CA ALA A 745 -7.95 -2.68 2.83
C ALA A 745 -9.17 -2.87 1.92
N GLN A 746 -9.55 -1.81 1.19
CA GLN A 746 -10.60 -1.89 0.17
C GLN A 746 -10.22 -2.85 -0.96
N ILE A 747 -8.99 -2.80 -1.47
CA ILE A 747 -8.49 -3.75 -2.50
C ILE A 747 -8.57 -5.19 -2.00
N LYS A 748 -8.21 -5.44 -0.73
CA LYS A 748 -8.31 -6.77 -0.11
C LYS A 748 -9.75 -7.28 -0.04
N ALA A 749 -10.70 -6.40 0.25
CA ALA A 749 -12.12 -6.72 0.36
C ALA A 749 -12.85 -6.74 -0.99
N THR A 750 -12.24 -6.19 -2.05
CA THR A 750 -12.82 -6.14 -3.38
C THR A 750 -12.84 -7.54 -4.00
N ASN A 751 -13.89 -7.84 -4.76
CA ASN A 751 -13.99 -9.08 -5.51
C ASN A 751 -12.75 -9.26 -6.43
N PRO A 752 -12.05 -10.41 -6.38
CA PRO A 752 -10.89 -10.66 -7.26
C PRO A 752 -11.19 -10.56 -8.75
N LEU A 753 -12.43 -10.84 -9.17
CA LEU A 753 -12.87 -10.68 -10.56
C LEU A 753 -12.98 -9.21 -10.99
N LEU A 754 -12.98 -8.26 -10.04
CA LEU A 754 -12.97 -6.82 -10.28
C LEU A 754 -11.62 -6.16 -9.93
N GLY A 755 -10.55 -6.97 -9.82
CA GLY A 755 -9.20 -6.48 -9.52
C GLY A 755 -8.84 -6.45 -8.02
N GLY A 756 -9.67 -7.05 -7.16
CA GLY A 756 -9.33 -7.26 -5.76
C GLY A 756 -8.17 -8.25 -5.56
N GLN A 757 -7.45 -8.11 -4.45
CA GLN A 757 -6.29 -8.95 -4.13
C GLN A 757 -6.37 -9.45 -2.67
N PRO A 758 -6.86 -10.68 -2.43
CA PRO A 758 -7.05 -11.22 -1.08
C PRO A 758 -5.77 -11.33 -0.25
N ASN A 759 -4.62 -11.50 -0.92
CA ASN A 759 -3.30 -11.63 -0.31
C ASN A 759 -2.66 -10.28 0.06
N VAL A 760 -3.22 -9.14 -0.35
CA VAL A 760 -2.66 -7.83 0.04
C VAL A 760 -2.74 -7.66 1.56
N ASN A 761 -1.64 -7.17 2.13
CA ASN A 761 -1.58 -6.79 3.53
C ASN A 761 -1.69 -5.26 3.66
N PRO A 762 -2.79 -4.71 4.20
CA PRO A 762 -2.94 -3.26 4.35
C PRO A 762 -1.92 -2.60 5.30
N ALA A 763 -1.23 -3.40 6.11
CA ALA A 763 -0.18 -2.99 7.03
C ALA A 763 1.25 -3.12 6.44
N GLN A 764 1.41 -3.57 5.19
CA GLN A 764 2.74 -3.80 4.58
C GLN A 764 3.61 -2.55 4.46
N ILE A 765 3.00 -1.36 4.57
CA ILE A 765 3.68 -0.07 4.43
C ILE A 765 4.31 0.45 5.72
N GLN A 766 4.14 -0.28 6.83
CA GLN A 766 4.79 0.01 8.10
C GLN A 766 6.31 -0.15 7.97
N LEU A 767 7.07 0.83 8.45
CA LEU A 767 8.53 0.83 8.31
C LEU A 767 9.25 0.04 9.42
N GLY A 768 8.65 -0.08 10.59
CA GLY A 768 9.26 -0.71 11.76
C GLY A 768 9.17 -2.25 11.77
N GLN A 769 8.30 -2.85 10.94
CA GLN A 769 8.13 -4.30 10.69
C GLN A 769 8.47 -5.26 11.86
N ASN A 770 7.90 -5.03 13.04
CA ASN A 770 8.01 -5.97 14.15
C ASN A 770 7.17 -7.22 13.86
N VAL A 771 7.84 -8.34 13.61
CA VAL A 771 7.20 -9.66 13.47
C VAL A 771 7.13 -10.38 14.82
N THR A 772 6.10 -11.20 15.02
CA THR A 772 6.02 -12.10 16.19
C THR A 772 6.68 -13.44 15.87
N ARG A 773 7.15 -14.16 16.90
CA ARG A 773 7.75 -15.50 16.68
C ARG A 773 6.75 -16.50 16.10
N GLU A 774 5.49 -16.36 16.44
CA GLU A 774 4.39 -17.23 15.98
C GLU A 774 4.17 -17.09 14.47
N GLN A 775 4.40 -15.92 13.88
CA GLN A 775 4.27 -15.72 12.43
C GLN A 775 5.21 -16.63 11.63
N PHE A 776 6.39 -16.97 12.16
CA PHE A 776 7.33 -17.88 11.51
C PHE A 776 6.87 -19.34 11.51
N GLU A 777 5.91 -19.73 12.36
CA GLU A 777 5.35 -21.11 12.35
C GLU A 777 4.52 -21.38 11.09
N TYR A 778 4.00 -20.33 10.46
CA TYR A 778 3.19 -20.41 9.24
C TYR A 778 4.02 -20.31 7.94
N ILE A 779 5.31 -19.98 8.05
CA ILE A 779 6.22 -19.93 6.90
C ILE A 779 6.89 -21.29 6.73
N PRO A 780 6.76 -21.95 5.56
CA PRO A 780 7.42 -23.24 5.32
C PRO A 780 8.95 -23.17 5.51
N LEU A 781 9.52 -24.16 6.21
CA LEU A 781 10.97 -24.25 6.51
C LEU A 781 11.90 -24.20 5.28
N LYS A 782 11.37 -24.44 4.07
CA LYS A 782 12.11 -24.30 2.81
C LYS A 782 12.53 -22.85 2.52
N TYR A 783 11.88 -21.86 3.15
CA TYR A 783 12.19 -20.43 2.97
C TYR A 783 13.21 -19.90 3.99
N ARG A 784 13.89 -20.77 4.75
CA ARG A 784 14.98 -20.34 5.65
C ARG A 784 16.16 -19.75 4.87
N HIS A 785 16.81 -18.72 5.41
CA HIS A 785 18.11 -18.27 4.94
C HIS A 785 19.15 -19.36 5.20
N ALA A 786 20.24 -19.34 4.44
CA ALA A 786 21.40 -20.19 4.70
C ALA A 786 22.69 -19.37 4.61
N LEU A 787 23.50 -19.38 5.67
CA LEU A 787 24.82 -18.75 5.70
C LEU A 787 25.94 -19.80 5.70
N ASN A 788 27.11 -19.44 5.18
CA ASN A 788 28.33 -20.22 5.31
C ASN A 788 28.91 -20.08 6.73
N THR A 789 29.25 -21.21 7.34
CA THR A 789 29.78 -21.28 8.72
C THR A 789 31.29 -20.99 8.81
N GLY A 790 31.97 -20.87 7.67
CA GLY A 790 33.43 -20.77 7.60
C GLY A 790 34.15 -22.13 7.61
N ALA A 791 33.43 -23.24 7.85
CA ALA A 791 34.02 -24.57 7.92
C ALA A 791 34.55 -25.06 6.56
N ARG A 792 33.91 -24.61 5.46
CA ARG A 792 34.30 -24.95 4.10
C ARG A 792 35.34 -23.99 3.55
N ASP A 793 35.05 -22.70 3.67
CA ASP A 793 35.88 -21.62 3.16
C ASP A 793 35.76 -20.45 4.14
N LEU A 794 36.90 -20.02 4.66
CA LEU A 794 36.99 -18.96 5.66
C LEU A 794 36.78 -17.60 5.02
N ASP A 795 37.10 -17.46 3.73
CA ASP A 795 36.98 -16.19 2.98
C ASP A 795 35.51 -15.86 2.69
N GLU A 796 34.64 -16.88 2.67
CA GLU A 796 33.19 -16.76 2.48
C GLU A 796 32.40 -16.91 3.79
N VAL A 797 33.04 -16.80 4.97
CA VAL A 797 32.32 -16.94 6.25
C VAL A 797 31.18 -15.92 6.35
N ARG A 798 30.03 -16.34 6.87
CA ARG A 798 28.77 -15.57 6.90
C ARG A 798 28.24 -15.14 5.53
N TRP A 799 28.74 -15.63 4.41
CA TRP A 799 28.11 -15.29 3.13
C TRP A 799 26.78 -16.03 2.95
N TYR A 800 25.77 -15.32 2.43
CA TYR A 800 24.49 -15.92 2.08
C TYR A 800 24.67 -16.92 0.93
N ARG A 801 24.24 -18.16 1.19
CA ARG A 801 24.05 -19.19 0.17
C ARG A 801 22.61 -19.21 -0.33
N LEU A 802 21.66 -19.07 0.59
CA LEU A 802 20.24 -18.92 0.31
C LEU A 802 19.73 -17.71 1.08
N TYR A 803 18.92 -16.88 0.42
CA TYR A 803 18.14 -15.83 1.06
C TYR A 803 16.67 -16.16 0.85
N ASN A 804 15.88 -16.21 1.92
CA ASN A 804 14.50 -16.71 1.88
C ASN A 804 14.38 -18.10 1.19
N GLY A 805 15.36 -19.00 1.36
CA GLY A 805 15.36 -20.32 0.73
C GLY A 805 15.79 -20.39 -0.74
N ALA A 806 16.04 -19.24 -1.39
CA ALA A 806 16.44 -19.17 -2.79
C ALA A 806 17.90 -18.69 -2.96
N PRO A 807 18.63 -19.16 -4.00
CA PRO A 807 20.02 -18.75 -4.24
C PRO A 807 20.15 -17.38 -4.93
N PHE A 808 19.07 -16.60 -5.01
CA PHE A 808 19.00 -15.31 -5.68
C PHE A 808 18.29 -14.28 -4.78
N ILE A 809 18.56 -13.00 -5.01
CA ILE A 809 17.94 -11.88 -4.31
C ILE A 809 16.44 -11.88 -4.59
N ASN A 810 15.63 -11.94 -3.55
CA ASN A 810 14.18 -12.07 -3.66
C ASN A 810 13.46 -11.49 -2.45
N ILE A 811 12.17 -11.27 -2.63
CA ILE A 811 11.25 -10.83 -1.59
C ILE A 811 10.28 -11.97 -1.32
N LEU A 812 10.18 -12.37 -0.06
CA LEU A 812 9.22 -13.37 0.37
C LEU A 812 7.86 -12.70 0.57
N GLN A 813 6.84 -13.11 -0.18
CA GLN A 813 5.49 -12.58 -0.07
C GLN A 813 4.43 -13.65 -0.35
N GLU A 814 3.20 -13.40 0.07
CA GLU A 814 2.05 -14.22 -0.29
C GLU A 814 1.52 -13.81 -1.66
N GLN A 815 1.17 -14.78 -2.50
CA GLN A 815 0.56 -14.56 -3.81
C GLN A 815 -0.76 -15.34 -3.92
N TYR A 816 -1.79 -14.68 -4.46
CA TYR A 816 -3.06 -15.30 -4.81
C TYR A 816 -3.00 -15.91 -6.22
N PHE A 817 -3.30 -17.21 -6.33
CA PHE A 817 -3.24 -17.99 -7.57
C PHE A 817 -4.63 -18.36 -8.10
N GLY A 818 -5.69 -17.73 -7.61
CA GLY A 818 -7.07 -18.09 -7.92
C GLY A 818 -7.70 -19.00 -6.87
N GLU A 819 -8.81 -19.63 -7.23
CA GLU A 819 -9.57 -20.52 -6.36
C GLU A 819 -9.11 -21.97 -6.48
N SER A 820 -9.25 -22.71 -5.38
CA SER A 820 -9.04 -24.16 -5.31
C SER A 820 -10.32 -24.84 -4.79
N PRO A 821 -10.41 -26.19 -4.81
CA PRO A 821 -11.53 -26.91 -4.17
C PRO A 821 -11.74 -26.56 -2.68
N TRP A 822 -10.75 -25.96 -2.03
CA TRP A 822 -10.75 -25.61 -0.61
C TRP A 822 -10.88 -24.10 -0.34
N GLY A 823 -11.13 -23.30 -1.38
CA GLY A 823 -11.16 -21.83 -1.34
C GLY A 823 -9.92 -21.19 -1.96
N SER A 824 -9.69 -19.91 -1.66
CA SER A 824 -8.62 -19.12 -2.27
C SER A 824 -7.24 -19.73 -2.05
N LEU A 825 -6.51 -19.94 -3.15
CA LEU A 825 -5.15 -20.48 -3.15
C LEU A 825 -4.16 -19.35 -2.93
N ILE A 826 -3.70 -19.19 -1.70
CA ILE A 826 -2.68 -18.22 -1.31
C ILE A 826 -1.43 -18.99 -0.87
N GLU A 827 -0.31 -18.74 -1.52
CA GLU A 827 0.96 -19.40 -1.21
C GLU A 827 2.11 -18.40 -1.07
N TRP A 828 3.07 -18.72 -0.21
CA TRP A 828 4.34 -18.00 -0.11
C TRP A 828 5.19 -18.22 -1.36
N VAL A 829 5.76 -17.15 -1.92
CA VAL A 829 6.62 -17.19 -3.10
C VAL A 829 7.87 -16.33 -2.92
N ASN A 830 8.96 -16.72 -3.59
CA ASN A 830 10.13 -15.87 -3.76
C ASN A 830 9.93 -14.99 -4.99
N PHE A 831 9.46 -13.76 -4.78
CA PHE A 831 9.29 -12.77 -5.83
C PHE A 831 10.65 -12.17 -6.23
N ASN A 832 10.95 -12.13 -7.53
CA ASN A 832 12.16 -11.48 -8.05
C ASN A 832 11.87 -9.99 -8.30
N PRO A 833 12.51 -9.06 -7.57
CA PRO A 833 12.30 -7.63 -7.79
C PRO A 833 13.04 -7.08 -9.04
N TRP A 834 13.97 -7.85 -9.61
CA TRP A 834 14.92 -7.40 -10.62
C TRP A 834 14.62 -7.94 -12.03
N ALA A 835 15.32 -7.44 -13.05
CA ALA A 835 15.10 -7.86 -14.44
C ALA A 835 15.48 -9.33 -14.69
N GLU A 836 16.40 -9.84 -13.89
CA GLU A 836 16.90 -11.21 -13.94
C GLU A 836 17.08 -11.74 -12.52
N TYR A 837 17.23 -13.07 -12.38
CA TYR A 837 17.51 -13.69 -11.09
C TYR A 837 18.98 -13.45 -10.69
N VAL A 838 19.23 -12.37 -9.95
CA VAL A 838 20.58 -12.01 -9.47
C VAL A 838 20.95 -12.87 -8.27
N GLN A 839 22.10 -13.55 -8.33
CA GLN A 839 22.58 -14.38 -7.22
C GLN A 839 22.82 -13.54 -5.95
N VAL A 840 22.39 -14.04 -4.79
CA VAL A 840 22.75 -13.42 -3.51
C VAL A 840 24.23 -13.69 -3.18
N SER A 841 24.93 -12.69 -2.66
CA SER A 841 26.35 -12.77 -2.29
C SER A 841 26.68 -11.79 -1.16
N GLY A 842 27.77 -12.06 -0.43
CA GLY A 842 28.16 -11.27 0.74
C GLY A 842 27.44 -11.71 2.01
N GLY A 843 27.86 -11.13 3.14
CA GLY A 843 27.32 -11.41 4.46
C GLY A 843 26.33 -10.37 4.99
N ASP A 844 26.02 -10.51 6.28
CA ASP A 844 25.04 -9.74 7.06
C ASP A 844 25.66 -8.59 7.87
N THR A 845 26.85 -8.12 7.46
CA THR A 845 27.64 -7.00 8.03
C THR A 845 28.11 -7.12 9.48
N TRP A 846 27.67 -8.12 10.26
CA TRP A 846 28.09 -8.32 11.65
C TRP A 846 29.57 -8.66 11.79
N ASN A 847 30.07 -9.57 10.94
CA ASN A 847 31.48 -9.97 10.91
C ASN A 847 31.88 -10.36 9.49
N PHE A 848 33.16 -10.16 9.18
CA PHE A 848 33.77 -10.48 7.90
C PHE A 848 34.85 -11.55 8.05
N GLN A 849 35.42 -11.96 6.92
CA GLN A 849 36.56 -12.86 6.90
C GLN A 849 37.77 -12.27 7.66
N PRO A 850 38.58 -13.10 8.33
CA PRO A 850 39.76 -12.64 9.06
C PRO A 850 40.94 -12.35 8.12
N PHE A 851 41.97 -11.69 8.64
CA PHE A 851 43.21 -11.35 7.93
C PHE A 851 43.02 -10.38 6.75
N LEU A 852 42.18 -9.36 6.97
CA LEU A 852 41.90 -8.29 6.01
C LEU A 852 43.12 -7.39 5.77
N ASP A 853 43.19 -6.88 4.55
CA ASP A 853 44.08 -5.82 4.11
C ASP A 853 43.30 -4.76 3.30
N LYS A 854 44.01 -3.78 2.74
CA LYS A 854 43.42 -2.64 2.01
C LYS A 854 42.80 -3.03 0.67
N ASP A 855 43.19 -4.19 0.15
CA ASP A 855 42.76 -4.70 -1.15
C ASP A 855 41.74 -5.85 -1.01
N SER A 856 41.31 -6.12 0.23
CA SER A 856 40.35 -7.19 0.54
C SER A 856 38.95 -6.86 0.03
N ASP A 857 38.28 -7.85 -0.54
CA ASP A 857 36.90 -7.72 -1.02
C ASP A 857 35.92 -7.77 0.16
N ILE A 858 35.31 -6.64 0.48
CA ILE A 858 34.33 -6.51 1.58
C ILE A 858 32.92 -6.50 0.97
N ILE A 859 32.37 -7.69 0.70
CA ILE A 859 31.07 -7.84 0.04
C ILE A 859 29.99 -8.11 1.08
N PHE A 860 28.90 -7.35 1.02
CA PHE A 860 27.76 -7.54 1.91
C PHE A 860 26.43 -7.30 1.20
N PHE A 861 25.40 -7.96 1.72
CA PHE A 861 24.05 -7.84 1.21
C PHE A 861 23.25 -6.91 2.14
N LEU A 862 22.85 -5.75 1.61
CA LEU A 862 21.95 -4.83 2.30
C LEU A 862 20.51 -5.24 2.00
N ASP A 863 19.91 -5.96 2.94
CA ASP A 863 18.55 -6.49 2.87
C ASP A 863 17.49 -5.41 2.60
N GLN A 864 17.61 -4.25 3.26
CA GLN A 864 16.73 -3.09 3.11
C GLN A 864 16.65 -2.58 1.67
N ALA A 865 17.75 -2.68 0.91
CA ALA A 865 17.81 -2.28 -0.49
C ALA A 865 17.66 -3.45 -1.45
N SER A 866 17.69 -4.70 -0.96
CA SER A 866 17.84 -5.90 -1.78
C SER A 866 19.01 -5.80 -2.77
N LEU A 867 20.15 -5.26 -2.32
CA LEU A 867 21.34 -5.03 -3.15
C LEU A 867 22.60 -5.57 -2.48
N VAL A 868 23.57 -5.93 -3.31
CA VAL A 868 24.92 -6.30 -2.88
C VAL A 868 25.82 -5.09 -3.06
N PHE A 869 26.56 -4.74 -2.02
CA PHE A 869 27.57 -3.69 -2.04
C PHE A 869 28.97 -4.26 -1.84
N ASN A 870 29.95 -3.54 -2.37
CA ASN A 870 31.35 -3.75 -2.05
C ASN A 870 31.85 -2.58 -1.19
N GLY A 871 32.69 -2.87 -0.21
CA GLY A 871 33.36 -1.89 0.62
C GLY A 871 34.59 -1.33 -0.08
N LYS A 872 34.68 0.00 -0.15
CA LYS A 872 35.85 0.71 -0.66
C LYS A 872 36.68 1.24 0.50
N TYR A 873 37.94 0.81 0.59
CA TYR A 873 38.86 1.29 1.61
C TYR A 873 39.02 2.82 1.56
N ILE A 874 38.96 3.45 2.74
CA ILE A 874 39.14 4.90 2.92
C ILE A 874 40.48 5.16 3.62
N ASP A 875 40.60 4.71 4.87
CA ASP A 875 41.71 5.00 5.76
C ASP A 875 41.86 3.97 6.90
N GLU A 876 42.96 4.10 7.64
CA GLU A 876 43.20 3.39 8.90
C GLU A 876 42.80 4.30 10.06
N THR A 877 42.03 3.78 11.02
CA THR A 877 41.56 4.54 12.19
C THR A 877 41.83 3.76 13.48
N GLU A 878 42.18 4.46 14.55
CA GLU A 878 42.21 3.86 15.89
C GLU A 878 40.81 3.84 16.49
N TYR A 879 40.32 2.66 16.85
CA TYR A 879 39.00 2.48 17.45
C TYR A 879 39.05 1.48 18.60
N ARG A 880 38.51 1.87 19.76
CA ARG A 880 38.53 1.06 21.01
C ARG A 880 39.92 0.49 21.37
N GLY A 881 40.98 1.18 20.93
CA GLY A 881 42.38 0.83 21.13
C GLY A 881 42.92 -0.28 20.22
N PHE A 882 42.32 -0.46 19.04
CA PHE A 882 42.81 -1.27 17.93
C PHE A 882 42.90 -0.41 16.66
N THR A 883 43.84 -0.73 15.78
CA THR A 883 43.88 -0.18 14.42
C THR A 883 42.86 -0.92 13.55
N CYS A 884 41.83 -0.22 13.08
CA CYS A 884 40.81 -0.73 12.18
C CYS A 884 41.01 -0.18 10.76
N LEU A 885 40.63 -0.97 9.76
CA LEU A 885 40.51 -0.55 8.36
C LEU A 885 39.09 -0.03 8.14
N ARG A 886 38.95 1.20 7.65
CA ARG A 886 37.66 1.79 7.32
C ARG A 886 37.29 1.55 5.87
N PHE A 887 36.10 1.00 5.64
CA PHE A 887 35.53 0.81 4.31
C PHE A 887 34.20 1.56 4.21
N ALA A 888 33.97 2.31 3.14
CA ALA A 888 32.68 2.92 2.82
C ALA A 888 31.93 2.14 1.74
N LEU A 889 30.62 2.36 1.64
CA LEU A 889 29.80 1.87 0.51
C LEU A 889 30.37 2.37 -0.83
N ASP A 890 30.77 1.45 -1.70
CA ASP A 890 31.13 1.80 -3.07
C ASP A 890 29.90 2.24 -3.86
N ASN A 891 29.96 3.45 -4.41
CA ASN A 891 28.86 4.06 -5.17
C ASN A 891 28.63 3.35 -6.53
N SER A 892 29.51 2.44 -6.95
CA SER A 892 29.37 1.68 -8.20
C SER A 892 28.07 0.87 -8.31
N ALA A 893 27.50 0.47 -7.16
CA ALA A 893 26.22 -0.23 -7.06
C ALA A 893 25.00 0.70 -7.19
N LEU A 894 25.18 2.02 -7.19
CA LEU A 894 24.12 3.04 -7.35
C LEU A 894 24.29 3.83 -8.67
N GLN A 895 25.23 3.44 -9.52
CA GLN A 895 25.51 4.14 -10.78
C GLN A 895 24.45 3.85 -11.83
N ASN A 896 24.12 4.90 -12.60
CA ASN A 896 23.22 4.73 -13.75
C ASN A 896 23.78 3.70 -14.76
N ALA A 897 22.90 2.90 -15.35
CA ALA A 897 23.23 1.83 -16.29
C ALA A 897 23.96 2.30 -17.55
N THR A 898 23.84 3.57 -17.95
CA THR A 898 24.64 4.15 -19.04
C THR A 898 26.10 4.39 -18.64
N GLN A 899 26.37 4.59 -17.35
CA GLN A 899 27.72 4.72 -16.79
C GLN A 899 28.30 3.36 -16.42
N ASN A 900 27.49 2.49 -15.81
CA ASN A 900 27.84 1.12 -15.45
C ASN A 900 26.80 0.12 -15.99
N PRO A 901 27.02 -0.47 -17.18
CA PRO A 901 26.06 -1.40 -17.80
C PRO A 901 25.67 -2.61 -16.95
N ALA A 902 26.50 -3.01 -15.98
CA ALA A 902 26.17 -4.09 -15.05
C ALA A 902 24.93 -3.77 -14.19
N GLN A 903 24.61 -2.49 -13.98
CA GLN A 903 23.47 -2.07 -13.16
C GLN A 903 22.13 -2.10 -13.88
N ALA A 904 22.11 -2.42 -15.19
CA ALA A 904 20.87 -2.57 -15.95
C ALA A 904 19.94 -3.66 -15.37
N VAL A 905 20.52 -4.72 -14.77
CA VAL A 905 19.75 -5.82 -14.16
C VAL A 905 18.90 -5.36 -12.98
N PHE A 906 19.28 -4.26 -12.33
CA PHE A 906 18.57 -3.64 -11.20
C PHE A 906 17.71 -2.43 -11.64
N TYR A 907 17.42 -2.30 -12.94
CA TYR A 907 16.65 -1.18 -13.50
C TYR A 907 17.21 0.22 -13.17
N GLN A 908 18.53 0.36 -13.03
CA GLN A 908 19.17 1.63 -12.66
C GLN A 908 19.27 2.61 -13.84
N PHE A 909 18.13 3.05 -14.36
CA PHE A 909 18.05 4.03 -15.45
C PHE A 909 17.75 5.46 -14.95
N ALA A 910 17.53 5.64 -13.64
CA ALA A 910 17.38 6.94 -12.99
C ALA A 910 18.72 7.69 -12.89
N PRO A 911 18.74 9.00 -12.57
CA PRO A 911 19.97 9.74 -12.32
C PRO A 911 20.95 8.99 -11.40
N SER A 912 22.25 9.09 -11.69
CA SER A 912 23.27 8.33 -10.96
C SER A 912 23.22 8.64 -9.45
N GLY A 913 23.43 7.61 -8.62
CA GLY A 913 23.28 7.65 -7.17
C GLY A 913 21.89 7.23 -6.67
N LEU A 914 20.93 7.01 -7.58
CA LEU A 914 19.60 6.49 -7.26
C LEU A 914 19.48 5.02 -7.69
N VAL A 915 18.93 4.19 -6.81
CA VAL A 915 18.52 2.82 -7.13
C VAL A 915 17.01 2.69 -7.13
N ASN A 916 16.45 2.02 -8.14
CA ASN A 916 15.02 1.79 -8.23
C ASN A 916 14.58 0.76 -7.17
N GLN A 917 13.78 1.18 -6.20
CA GLN A 917 13.25 0.34 -5.12
C GLN A 917 11.75 0.05 -5.31
N THR A 918 11.22 0.29 -6.51
CA THR A 918 9.78 0.19 -6.76
C THR A 918 9.22 -1.19 -6.48
N SER A 919 9.87 -2.23 -7.00
CA SER A 919 9.49 -3.63 -6.75
C SER A 919 9.74 -4.09 -5.31
N VAL A 920 10.67 -3.43 -4.61
CA VAL A 920 11.06 -3.78 -3.23
C VAL A 920 10.07 -3.23 -2.22
N MET A 921 9.67 -1.97 -2.40
CA MET A 921 8.78 -1.26 -1.49
C MET A 921 7.30 -1.33 -1.89
N GLY A 922 6.99 -1.85 -3.10
CA GLY A 922 5.63 -1.87 -3.65
C GLY A 922 5.07 -0.49 -4.01
N ALA A 923 5.92 0.55 -4.08
CA ALA A 923 5.59 1.93 -4.41
C ALA A 923 6.77 2.58 -5.14
N PRO A 924 6.58 3.61 -6.00
CA PRO A 924 7.61 4.20 -6.86
C PRO A 924 8.65 5.00 -6.07
N LEU A 925 9.45 4.28 -5.29
CA LEU A 925 10.50 4.75 -4.41
C LEU A 925 11.87 4.45 -5.01
N PHE A 926 12.81 5.34 -4.73
CA PHE A 926 14.21 5.23 -5.12
C PHE A 926 15.10 5.37 -3.89
N GLY A 927 16.00 4.40 -3.70
CA GLY A 927 17.03 4.42 -2.68
C GLY A 927 18.16 5.38 -3.06
N SER A 928 18.74 6.07 -2.08
CA SER A 928 19.95 6.88 -2.24
C SER A 928 20.73 6.93 -0.93
N LYS A 929 21.98 7.40 -0.98
CA LYS A 929 22.62 7.89 0.25
C LYS A 929 21.86 9.11 0.79
N PRO A 930 21.89 9.40 2.11
CA PRO A 930 21.16 10.54 2.68
C PRO A 930 21.51 11.86 2.01
N TYR A 931 20.51 12.73 1.88
CA TYR A 931 20.65 14.05 1.26
C TYR A 931 21.26 14.05 -0.16
N PHE A 932 21.10 12.94 -0.88
CA PHE A 932 21.66 12.73 -2.21
C PHE A 932 23.19 12.81 -2.24
N LEU A 933 23.88 12.38 -1.18
CA LEU A 933 25.34 12.22 -1.18
C LEU A 933 25.78 11.35 -2.37
N ASP A 934 26.85 11.75 -3.06
CA ASP A 934 27.40 11.10 -4.25
C ASP A 934 26.43 10.86 -5.42
N CYS A 935 25.29 11.55 -5.44
CA CYS A 935 24.32 11.48 -6.53
C CYS A 935 24.54 12.59 -7.58
N ASP A 936 23.75 12.57 -8.65
CA ASP A 936 23.65 13.68 -9.61
C ASP A 936 23.34 15.00 -8.84
N PRO A 937 24.21 16.02 -8.90
CA PRO A 937 24.02 17.27 -8.17
C PRO A 937 22.69 17.98 -8.47
N MET A 938 22.06 17.68 -9.62
CA MET A 938 20.76 18.25 -9.97
C MET A 938 19.67 17.88 -8.97
N LEU A 939 19.75 16.70 -8.33
CA LEU A 939 18.72 16.21 -7.39
C LEU A 939 18.51 17.16 -6.20
N GLN A 940 19.56 17.81 -5.73
CA GLN A 940 19.47 18.80 -4.64
C GLN A 940 18.70 20.07 -5.04
N ASN A 941 18.56 20.36 -6.34
CA ASN A 941 17.78 21.50 -6.84
C ASN A 941 16.29 21.18 -7.02
N LEU A 942 15.89 19.92 -6.82
CA LEU A 942 14.51 19.44 -7.04
C LEU A 942 13.67 19.45 -5.77
N VAL A 943 14.26 19.81 -4.63
CA VAL A 943 13.60 19.95 -3.33
C VAL A 943 14.20 21.14 -2.57
N VAL A 944 13.44 21.69 -1.62
CA VAL A 944 13.89 22.80 -0.75
C VAL A 944 13.83 22.36 0.70
N TYR A 945 14.97 22.37 1.40
CA TYR A 945 15.03 22.09 2.83
C TYR A 945 14.79 23.37 3.65
N THR A 946 13.91 23.30 4.64
CA THR A 946 13.65 24.44 5.56
C THR A 946 14.78 24.66 6.56
N ARG A 947 15.56 23.61 6.84
CA ARG A 947 16.71 23.59 7.77
C ARG A 947 17.98 23.11 7.05
N PRO A 948 18.59 23.95 6.19
CA PRO A 948 19.77 23.55 5.42
C PRO A 948 20.99 23.22 6.28
N GLU A 949 21.05 23.71 7.52
CA GLU A 949 22.12 23.42 8.48
C GLU A 949 22.17 21.95 8.93
N LEU A 950 21.06 21.21 8.80
CA LEU A 950 21.00 19.77 9.08
C LEU A 950 21.37 18.92 7.85
N ASN A 951 21.39 19.54 6.67
CA ASN A 951 21.71 18.89 5.40
C ASN A 951 23.20 19.08 5.08
N VAL A 952 24.05 18.32 5.77
CA VAL A 952 25.49 18.24 5.49
C VAL A 952 25.81 16.82 5.00
N PRO A 953 25.69 16.53 3.68
CA PRO A 953 25.73 15.16 3.17
C PRO A 953 26.95 14.35 3.60
N SER A 954 28.12 14.98 3.75
CA SER A 954 29.36 14.32 4.16
C SER A 954 29.35 13.72 5.57
N GLU A 955 28.42 14.14 6.43
CA GLU A 955 28.26 13.58 7.78
C GLU A 955 27.44 12.27 7.78
N TYR A 956 26.83 11.93 6.64
CA TYR A 956 25.89 10.81 6.49
C TYR A 956 26.43 9.70 5.57
N GLU A 957 27.76 9.59 5.45
CA GLU A 957 28.38 8.48 4.73
C GLU A 957 28.24 7.17 5.51
N SER A 958 27.95 6.07 4.80
CA SER A 958 27.93 4.74 5.42
C SER A 958 29.32 4.11 5.40
N TYR A 959 29.78 3.62 6.54
CA TYR A 959 31.09 3.01 6.66
C TYR A 959 31.17 1.96 7.77
N LEU A 960 32.18 1.09 7.62
CA LEU A 960 32.51 -0.03 8.50
C LEU A 960 33.93 0.16 9.02
N ASN A 961 34.16 0.01 10.32
CA ASN A 961 35.49 -0.06 10.92
C ASN A 961 35.82 -1.51 11.26
N LEU A 962 36.63 -2.17 10.44
CA LEU A 962 36.95 -3.60 10.56
C LEU A 962 38.31 -3.80 11.24
N GLU A 963 38.37 -4.64 12.27
CA GLU A 963 39.66 -5.07 12.84
C GLU A 963 40.31 -6.09 11.90
N PRO A 964 41.53 -5.83 11.40
CA PRO A 964 42.09 -6.58 10.26
C PRO A 964 42.39 -8.04 10.58
N ASN A 965 42.77 -8.40 11.79
CA ASN A 965 43.16 -9.79 12.08
C ASN A 965 41.93 -10.70 12.19
N THR A 966 40.85 -10.22 12.80
CA THR A 966 39.64 -11.01 13.10
C THR A 966 38.52 -10.84 12.11
N GLY A 967 38.48 -9.74 11.36
CA GLY A 967 37.33 -9.38 10.53
C GLY A 967 36.14 -8.85 11.33
N ALA A 968 36.31 -8.60 12.63
CA ALA A 968 35.23 -8.08 13.47
C ALA A 968 34.90 -6.63 13.13
N CYS A 969 33.61 -6.32 13.01
CA CYS A 969 33.16 -4.96 12.77
C CYS A 969 33.00 -4.20 14.09
N PHE A 970 33.92 -3.30 14.42
CA PHE A 970 33.88 -2.60 15.71
C PHE A 970 32.90 -1.44 15.75
N TYR A 971 32.59 -0.91 14.58
CA TYR A 971 31.61 0.14 14.40
C TYR A 971 31.13 0.09 12.97
N ILE A 972 29.83 0.16 12.78
CA ILE A 972 29.21 0.31 11.47
C ILE A 972 28.13 1.38 11.58
N THR A 973 28.03 2.18 10.52
CA THR A 973 26.86 3.01 10.27
C THR A 973 26.39 2.73 8.84
N GLU A 974 25.17 2.21 8.72
CA GLU A 974 24.48 1.97 7.45
C GLU A 974 23.34 2.98 7.32
N GLN A 975 23.30 3.69 6.20
CA GLN A 975 22.37 4.78 6.00
C GLN A 975 21.77 4.73 4.61
N LEU A 976 20.44 4.66 4.53
CA LEU A 976 19.70 4.58 3.28
C LEU A 976 18.47 5.49 3.31
N GLN A 977 18.36 6.35 2.30
CA GLN A 977 17.25 7.26 2.09
C GLN A 977 16.32 6.74 1.00
N TYR A 978 15.01 6.84 1.24
CA TYR A 978 13.97 6.51 0.27
C TYR A 978 13.31 7.79 -0.25
N ASN A 979 13.19 7.88 -1.57
CA ASN A 979 12.73 9.06 -2.29
C ASN A 979 11.56 8.69 -3.21
N ALA A 980 10.43 9.39 -3.11
CA ALA A 980 9.29 9.19 -4.01
C ALA A 980 9.54 9.85 -5.37
N GLU A 981 9.39 9.10 -6.47
CA GLU A 981 9.39 9.67 -7.83
C GLU A 981 8.09 10.43 -8.06
N LEU A 982 8.18 11.75 -8.20
CA LEU A 982 7.08 12.62 -8.57
C LEU A 982 7.13 12.90 -10.07
N LYS A 983 6.08 12.48 -10.78
CA LYS A 983 5.91 12.73 -12.21
C LYS A 983 4.43 12.92 -12.56
N PRO A 984 4.12 13.69 -13.62
CA PRO A 984 2.76 13.84 -14.09
C PRO A 984 2.14 12.49 -14.49
N ASP A 985 0.85 12.32 -14.21
CA ASP A 985 0.07 11.18 -14.70
C ASP A 985 -1.40 11.57 -14.95
N ALA A 986 -2.25 10.61 -15.31
CA ALA A 986 -3.66 10.84 -15.61
C ALA A 986 -4.50 11.35 -14.42
N LEU A 987 -4.12 11.02 -13.17
CA LEU A 987 -4.78 11.47 -11.94
C LEU A 987 -4.16 12.78 -11.42
N TYR A 988 -2.83 12.89 -11.47
CA TYR A 988 -2.06 14.04 -10.99
C TYR A 988 -1.25 14.68 -12.15
N PRO A 989 -1.91 15.42 -13.06
CA PRO A 989 -1.28 15.94 -14.29
C PRO A 989 -0.22 17.02 -14.05
N ASN A 990 -0.16 17.59 -12.84
CA ASN A 990 0.81 18.61 -12.48
C ASN A 990 1.92 18.09 -11.55
N LEU A 991 1.84 16.86 -11.05
CA LEU A 991 2.78 16.35 -10.05
C LEU A 991 4.22 16.38 -10.55
N GLY A 992 5.11 17.14 -9.90
CA GLY A 992 6.51 17.30 -10.30
C GLY A 992 6.74 18.01 -11.66
N LYS A 993 5.68 18.59 -12.27
CA LYS A 993 5.72 19.18 -13.60
C LYS A 993 6.67 20.37 -13.73
N LEU A 994 6.69 21.28 -12.75
CA LEU A 994 7.54 22.49 -12.83
C LEU A 994 9.03 22.15 -12.85
N SER A 995 9.45 21.18 -12.03
CA SER A 995 10.84 20.69 -12.01
C SER A 995 11.21 20.04 -13.35
N LEU A 996 10.30 19.23 -13.91
CA LEU A 996 10.50 18.58 -15.20
C LEU A 996 10.64 19.60 -16.34
N GLU A 997 9.77 20.61 -16.41
CA GLU A 997 9.84 21.67 -17.42
C GLU A 997 11.07 22.56 -17.27
N LYS A 998 11.45 22.88 -16.03
CA LYS A 998 12.57 23.80 -15.73
C LYS A 998 13.93 23.16 -15.94
N TYR A 999 14.10 21.92 -15.49
CA TYR A 999 15.41 21.25 -15.44
C TYR A 999 15.54 20.08 -16.41
N GLY A 1000 14.42 19.51 -16.91
CA GLY A 1000 14.42 18.27 -17.66
C GLY A 1000 14.55 17.02 -16.79
N TYR A 1001 14.38 17.15 -15.47
CA TYR A 1001 14.52 16.06 -14.49
C TYR A 1001 13.21 15.83 -13.73
N LYS A 1002 12.86 14.56 -13.53
CA LYS A 1002 11.78 14.17 -12.60
C LYS A 1002 12.20 14.46 -11.17
N THR A 1003 11.26 14.85 -10.33
CA THR A 1003 11.54 15.14 -8.91
C THR A 1003 11.59 13.84 -8.13
N TYR A 1004 12.64 13.66 -7.32
CA TYR A 1004 12.75 12.57 -6.35
C TYR A 1004 12.64 13.20 -4.96
N MET A 1005 11.48 13.11 -4.34
CA MET A 1005 11.19 13.77 -3.06
C MET A 1005 11.60 12.84 -1.91
N PRO A 1006 12.56 13.22 -1.05
CA PRO A 1006 12.89 12.45 0.15
C PRO A 1006 11.66 12.23 1.03
N MET A 1007 11.46 11.00 1.48
CA MET A 1007 10.34 10.58 2.33
C MET A 1007 10.82 10.30 3.76
N PHE A 1008 11.82 9.43 3.86
CA PHE A 1008 12.49 9.11 5.11
C PHE A 1008 13.90 8.56 4.81
N PHE A 1009 14.75 8.53 5.82
CA PHE A 1009 15.94 7.67 5.79
C PHE A 1009 16.15 7.00 7.15
N MET A 1010 16.78 5.84 7.12
CA MET A 1010 17.13 5.08 8.31
C MET A 1010 18.64 5.09 8.47
N MET A 1011 19.11 5.34 9.70
CA MET A 1011 20.49 5.13 10.10
C MET A 1011 20.54 3.96 11.09
N LYS A 1012 21.19 2.88 10.70
CA LYS A 1012 21.51 1.74 11.56
C LYS A 1012 22.95 1.88 12.05
N THR A 1013 23.16 1.91 13.36
CA THR A 1013 24.48 2.00 13.97
C THR A 1013 24.69 0.86 14.95
N GLU A 1014 25.79 0.14 14.81
CA GLU A 1014 26.24 -0.90 15.75
C GLU A 1014 27.58 -0.48 16.35
N GLU A 1015 27.73 -0.68 17.66
CA GLU A 1015 28.98 -0.37 18.34
C GLU A 1015 29.22 -1.31 19.53
N TYR A 1016 30.41 -1.94 19.56
CA TYR A 1016 30.83 -2.70 20.73
C TYR A 1016 31.26 -1.80 21.90
N ASP A 1017 30.73 -2.12 23.08
CA ASP A 1017 31.20 -1.59 24.37
C ASP A 1017 32.67 -1.95 24.63
N GLN A 1018 33.45 -1.02 25.20
CA GLN A 1018 34.88 -1.24 25.48
C GLN A 1018 35.15 -2.51 26.31
N HIS A 1019 34.34 -2.77 27.34
CA HIS A 1019 34.50 -3.95 28.19
C HIS A 1019 34.32 -5.27 27.40
N ILE A 1020 33.48 -5.26 26.36
CA ILE A 1020 33.25 -6.41 25.49
C ILE A 1020 34.44 -6.58 24.54
N VAL A 1021 34.90 -5.48 23.94
CA VAL A 1021 36.11 -5.46 23.12
C VAL A 1021 37.30 -6.04 23.90
N ASP A 1022 37.51 -5.58 25.14
CA ASP A 1022 38.61 -6.06 26.00
C ASP A 1022 38.44 -7.55 26.37
N LYS A 1023 37.21 -8.01 26.58
CA LYS A 1023 36.93 -9.41 26.95
C LYS A 1023 37.15 -10.39 25.81
N TYR A 1024 36.74 -10.05 24.59
CA TYR A 1024 36.73 -10.99 23.46
C TYR A 1024 37.91 -10.80 22.50
N TRP A 1025 38.45 -9.58 22.39
CA TRP A 1025 39.59 -9.27 21.50
C TRP A 1025 40.85 -8.85 22.27
N GLY A 1026 40.79 -8.64 23.59
CA GLY A 1026 41.93 -8.17 24.39
C GLY A 1026 43.16 -9.08 24.31
N ASP A 1027 42.98 -10.40 24.22
CA ASP A 1027 44.09 -11.35 24.05
C ASP A 1027 44.86 -11.13 22.74
N ILE A 1028 44.15 -10.74 21.67
CA ILE A 1028 44.75 -10.42 20.37
C ILE A 1028 45.59 -9.14 20.49
N LYS A 1029 45.06 -8.11 21.15
CA LYS A 1029 45.82 -6.89 21.44
C LYS A 1029 47.09 -7.18 22.24
N MET A 1030 47.00 -8.04 23.25
CA MET A 1030 48.16 -8.45 24.03
C MET A 1030 49.17 -9.26 23.21
N ALA A 1031 48.71 -10.15 22.33
CA ALA A 1031 49.57 -10.90 21.43
C ALA A 1031 50.33 -9.97 20.46
N LEU A 1032 49.63 -9.00 19.84
CA LEU A 1032 50.21 -7.99 18.97
C LEU A 1032 51.25 -7.12 19.71
N LEU A 1033 50.95 -6.73 20.95
CA LEU A 1033 51.88 -5.99 21.80
C LEU A 1033 53.13 -6.83 22.13
N ILE A 1034 52.96 -8.11 22.50
CA ILE A 1034 54.08 -9.04 22.77
C ILE A 1034 54.97 -9.18 21.55
N ILE A 1035 54.38 -9.33 20.36
CA ILE A 1035 55.11 -9.39 19.08
C ILE A 1035 55.98 -8.14 18.90
N GLN A 1036 55.38 -6.95 18.99
CA GLN A 1036 56.11 -5.69 18.82
C GLN A 1036 57.23 -5.52 19.87
N LEU A 1037 56.95 -5.84 21.14
CA LEU A 1037 57.95 -5.77 22.20
C LEU A 1037 59.11 -6.75 21.98
N CYS A 1038 58.82 -7.99 21.57
CA CYS A 1038 59.85 -8.98 21.25
C CYS A 1038 60.72 -8.55 20.06
N GLU A 1039 60.12 -8.01 19.01
CA GLU A 1039 60.84 -7.48 17.85
C GLU A 1039 61.74 -6.29 18.26
N ILE A 1040 61.17 -5.29 18.94
CA ILE A 1040 61.91 -4.10 19.39
C ILE A 1040 63.05 -4.50 20.34
N ILE A 1041 62.77 -5.23 21.42
CA ILE A 1041 63.77 -5.61 22.43
C ILE A 1041 64.82 -6.53 21.81
N GLY A 1042 64.39 -7.53 21.03
CA GLY A 1042 65.27 -8.50 20.39
C GLY A 1042 66.25 -7.85 19.42
N TYR A 1043 65.75 -7.02 18.50
CA TYR A 1043 66.58 -6.36 17.50
C TYR A 1043 67.44 -5.24 18.08
N THR A 1044 66.91 -4.40 18.98
CA THR A 1044 67.69 -3.31 19.59
C THR A 1044 68.79 -3.85 20.51
N THR A 1045 68.47 -4.81 21.38
CA THR A 1045 69.45 -5.42 22.28
C THR A 1045 70.48 -6.23 21.49
N GLY A 1046 70.05 -6.95 20.46
CA GLY A 1046 70.94 -7.64 19.52
C GLY A 1046 71.92 -6.68 18.85
N ALA A 1047 71.42 -5.59 18.26
CA ALA A 1047 72.23 -4.56 17.63
C ALA A 1047 73.23 -3.91 18.61
N LEU A 1048 72.80 -3.61 19.84
CA LEU A 1048 73.66 -3.06 20.90
C LEU A 1048 74.77 -4.05 21.30
N LEU A 1049 74.46 -5.34 21.39
CA LEU A 1049 75.45 -6.39 21.71
C LEU A 1049 76.46 -6.57 20.57
N PHE A 1050 76.03 -6.48 19.31
CA PHE A 1050 76.94 -6.50 18.16
C PHE A 1050 77.78 -5.22 18.06
N ALA A 1051 77.23 -4.05 18.39
CA ALA A 1051 77.97 -2.81 18.49
C ALA A 1051 79.02 -2.86 19.61
N ALA A 1052 78.64 -3.39 20.79
CA ALA A 1052 79.55 -3.62 21.91
C ALA A 1052 80.65 -4.63 21.56
N LEU A 1053 80.33 -5.69 20.82
CA LEU A 1053 81.30 -6.64 20.26
C LEU A 1053 82.26 -5.93 19.29
N GLY A 1054 81.75 -5.09 18.40
CA GLY A 1054 82.54 -4.29 17.46
C GLY A 1054 83.50 -3.33 18.18
N LEU A 1055 83.02 -2.61 19.20
CA LEU A 1055 83.83 -1.73 20.06
C LEU A 1055 84.87 -2.51 20.86
N TYR A 1056 84.52 -3.70 21.34
CA TYR A 1056 85.43 -4.59 22.05
C TYR A 1056 86.55 -5.13 21.14
N VAL A 1057 86.21 -5.54 19.91
CA VAL A 1057 87.19 -5.94 18.88
C VAL A 1057 88.08 -4.75 18.49
N LEU A 1058 87.51 -3.55 18.34
CA LEU A 1058 88.26 -2.32 18.08
C LEU A 1058 89.25 -2.02 19.23
N LYS A 1059 88.81 -2.14 20.49
CA LYS A 1059 89.66 -1.99 21.69
C LYS A 1059 90.80 -3.02 21.70
N LEU A 1060 90.52 -4.27 21.33
CA LEU A 1060 91.56 -5.31 21.20
C LEU A 1060 92.56 -4.98 20.08
N LYS A 1061 92.10 -4.45 18.94
CA LYS A 1061 92.95 -4.00 17.83
C LYS A 1061 93.82 -2.80 18.23
N ILE A 1062 93.26 -1.83 18.96
CA ILE A 1062 93.98 -0.67 19.50
C ILE A 1062 95.03 -1.12 20.53
N ASN A 1063 94.69 -2.04 21.43
CA ASN A 1063 95.62 -2.58 22.42
C ASN A 1063 96.74 -3.44 21.79
N ALA A 1064 96.46 -4.17 20.71
CA ALA A 1064 97.48 -4.88 19.94
C ALA A 1064 98.44 -3.88 19.25
N ARG A 1065 97.91 -2.83 18.61
CA ARG A 1065 98.71 -1.74 18.03
C ARG A 1065 99.52 -0.94 19.07
N ARG A 1066 99.03 -0.80 20.30
CA ARG A 1066 99.79 -0.19 21.42
C ARG A 1066 100.93 -1.09 21.92
N ARG A 1067 100.78 -2.42 21.86
CA ARG A 1067 101.86 -3.37 22.19
C ARG A 1067 102.95 -3.44 21.13
N GLU A 1068 102.63 -3.23 19.86
CA GLU A 1068 103.61 -3.11 18.77
C GLU A 1068 104.42 -1.79 18.81
N LYS A 1069 103.95 -0.76 19.54
CA LYS A 1069 104.60 0.56 19.62
C LYS A 1069 105.38 0.87 20.90
N GLY A 1070 105.59 -0.11 21.79
CA GLY A 1070 106.54 0.01 22.92
C GLY A 1070 106.40 1.25 23.81
N TRP A 1071 105.30 1.38 24.56
CA TRP A 1071 105.13 2.46 25.53
C TRP A 1071 105.01 1.92 26.96
N THR A 1072 105.94 2.31 27.83
CA THR A 1072 106.02 1.99 29.27
C THR A 1072 105.43 3.14 30.11
N PRO A 1073 104.57 2.87 31.10
CA PRO A 1073 104.31 3.82 32.20
C PRO A 1073 105.26 3.56 33.37
N ASP A 1074 105.89 4.62 33.86
CA ASP A 1074 106.70 4.63 35.08
C ASP A 1074 105.85 4.41 36.34
N ASN A 1075 106.39 3.63 37.28
CA ASN A 1075 105.90 3.49 38.64
C ASN A 1075 106.47 4.61 39.52
N GLY A 1076 105.62 5.23 40.33
CA GLY A 1076 106.02 6.12 41.42
C GLY A 1076 105.11 5.94 42.63
N GLU A 1077 105.63 5.26 43.64
CA GLU A 1077 105.04 5.02 44.96
C GLU A 1077 104.81 6.32 45.76
N MET A 1078 103.80 6.35 46.64
CA MET A 1078 103.97 6.28 48.10
C MET A 1078 102.75 6.78 48.90
N ASN A 1079 102.35 5.93 49.85
CA ASN A 1079 101.94 6.20 51.23
C ASN A 1079 100.80 7.18 51.57
N GLY A 1080 99.86 6.68 52.37
CA GLY A 1080 98.73 7.43 52.90
C GLY A 1080 98.98 8.10 54.25
N LYS A 1081 97.93 8.80 54.73
CA LYS A 1081 97.43 8.83 56.12
C LYS A 1081 96.28 9.84 56.25
N LEU A 1082 95.14 9.34 56.74
CA LEU A 1082 94.42 9.74 57.96
C LEU A 1082 94.19 11.26 58.27
N ILE A 1083 92.89 11.58 58.48
CA ILE A 1083 92.26 12.27 59.64
C ILE A 1083 91.67 13.69 59.45
N GLU A 1084 90.44 13.82 60.00
CA GLU A 1084 89.69 15.00 60.49
C GLU A 1084 89.22 16.09 59.52
N SER A 1085 88.27 16.96 59.85
CA SER A 1085 86.96 16.93 60.54
C SER A 1085 86.48 18.39 60.53
N ASN A 1086 85.20 18.61 60.24
CA ASN A 1086 84.35 19.75 60.66
C ASN A 1086 84.82 21.21 60.48
N GLY A 1087 84.04 21.97 59.70
CA GLY A 1087 83.10 22.91 60.34
C GLY A 1087 83.11 24.40 59.91
N LYS A 1088 81.95 24.82 59.38
CA LYS A 1088 81.23 26.12 59.61
C LYS A 1088 81.84 27.41 59.00
N THR A 1089 81.11 28.44 58.54
CA THR A 1089 79.67 28.82 58.44
C THR A 1089 79.58 30.13 57.62
N GLU A 1090 78.46 30.36 56.91
CA GLU A 1090 77.64 31.60 56.79
C GLU A 1090 76.88 31.59 55.44
N HIS A 1091 75.59 31.23 55.41
CA HIS A 1091 74.39 32.08 55.53
C HIS A 1091 74.18 33.15 54.43
N LYS A 1092 73.22 32.90 53.53
CA LYS A 1092 71.93 33.63 53.49
C LYS A 1092 70.94 32.96 52.53
N ASP A 1093 69.86 32.46 53.12
CA ASP A 1093 68.54 32.15 52.54
C ASP A 1093 67.63 33.40 52.76
N PRO A 1094 66.37 33.54 52.24
CA PRO A 1094 65.48 32.38 52.01
C PRO A 1094 64.29 32.47 50.99
N TRP A 1095 63.64 31.29 50.80
CA TRP A 1095 62.19 30.98 50.55
C TRP A 1095 61.57 31.26 49.15
N MET A 1096 60.66 30.46 48.54
CA MET A 1096 59.78 29.33 48.92
C MET A 1096 59.20 28.60 47.66
N ASN A 1097 58.85 27.31 47.85
CA ASN A 1097 57.93 26.40 47.10
C ASN A 1097 58.32 25.95 45.66
N GLY A 1098 58.53 24.66 45.32
CA GLY A 1098 58.24 23.37 45.97
C GLY A 1098 56.80 22.89 45.68
N LYS A 1099 56.50 21.64 45.29
CA LYS A 1099 57.24 20.47 44.77
C LYS A 1099 56.18 19.38 44.43
N LEU A 1100 56.63 18.26 43.82
CA LEU A 1100 55.99 16.92 43.60
C LEU A 1100 55.44 16.74 42.18
N ILE A 1101 55.98 15.90 41.27
CA ILE A 1101 56.70 14.60 41.28
C ILE A 1101 55.83 13.41 41.74
N GLU A 1102 55.13 12.84 40.75
CA GLU A 1102 55.26 11.49 40.19
C GLU A 1102 55.91 10.34 40.98
N GLU A 1103 55.26 9.19 40.75
CA GLU A 1103 55.74 7.79 40.72
C GLU A 1103 55.95 7.03 42.04
#